data_AF-A0A251MRP2-F1
#
_entry.id   AF-A0A251MRP2-F1
#
_cell.length_a   1.000
_cell.length_b   1.000
_cell.length_c   1.000
_cell.angle_alpha   90.00
_cell.angle_beta   90.00
_cell.angle_gamma   90.00
#
_symmetry.space_group_name_H-M   'P 1'
#
loop_
_entity.id
_entity.type
_entity.pdbx_description
1 polymer ?
#
loop_
_entity_poly.entity_id
_entity_poly.type
_entity_poly.pdbx_seq_one_letter_code
_entity_poly.pdbx_strand_id
1 'polypeptide(L)'
;MALSTQRASTSRTSAEWAPPHWKHDVFLSFRAEDTRSGFLSHLYHELQYWQAIKTFKDDRDLEIGASISPELLIAIEQSHLAIIVLPPNYTSSTWCLDELSKILECMQDTKRILPIFYHVDPSDVRNQRRSFAEAFTKHEEKFRVVNWWRATLRKVANLFGWDSKHEEFSGKVEMVNRAPLGCYIYELMVILIFFLLVGIDSALEQLHLQLAPKDNDVRFIGIWGMGGAKQPLAKLVFERISHHFELSWFLSNVREVSGKQDGAGTFFTKKHLCNKKVLLILDDVHQLNQLKTLAGKKDWFGVGSRIIITTRDERLLVEHGIAIRYKVEVLKDDEALELFSQNAFKKNQPEEGFLELSRCFVHYAKGLPLALTTLGSFLYGRDQDKWKSAFDNLRKIRNPTIFHSLRVSYDGQEEIDKKIFLDVACFHTGKDEEQVIEILDSIYNISSRIRIDILIEKSLLIIEKFHDHKSVQMHDLIQEMAWEIVHLESPEEPCQRSRLWHGDDISHVFMHNSGTGAIEAIGLRLPKLEEVHWDCSEAFSKMHQLRLHEFDNVIVSSGPKDLPNSLRIIRWSWYPSKSLPSSFEPRFLVKLNMKHSKLSHLWDGAKVLSNLKVIDLCYSDQLTSTPDFTGIPNLEFLLLGFCTSLVEVHSSFAVLKKLTFLDLMDTNIKSLPSEVELDSLKRFIFYYNAKNIRRFVEQLNNLSHLYLNGIVFEQIRPSIEHLVGLKELKLLRCTKINKMVLSSLNRFTSLETLNLRFCNIGEGAILDDIGCLSSLKYLHLCGNDFVSLPSSIRFLSKLEFLGLKWCKRLERLPDLPLNIRSVNVDNCISLFSIGKPLCMRFRACVRFF
;
A
#
# COMPACT_ATOMS: atom_id res chain seq x y z
N MET A 1 -64.01 -0.22 -41.46
CA MET A 1 -64.25 -1.67 -41.40
C MET A 1 -63.51 -2.22 -40.19
N ALA A 2 -64.23 -2.96 -39.34
CA ALA A 2 -63.82 -3.84 -38.22
C ALA A 2 -62.86 -3.26 -37.14
N LEU A 3 -63.30 -2.99 -35.90
CA LEU A 3 -63.62 -3.92 -34.76
C LEU A 3 -62.44 -4.83 -34.40
N SER A 4 -62.02 -5.07 -33.16
CA SER A 4 -62.38 -4.68 -31.78
C SER A 4 -61.27 -5.29 -30.89
N THR A 5 -60.88 -4.75 -29.73
CA THR A 5 -61.46 -5.13 -28.42
C THR A 5 -60.75 -4.40 -27.28
N GLN A 6 -61.53 -4.14 -26.23
CA GLN A 6 -61.20 -3.47 -24.97
C GLN A 6 -60.24 -4.27 -24.07
N ARG A 7 -59.46 -3.55 -23.25
CA ARG A 7 -59.63 -3.56 -21.78
C ARG A 7 -58.83 -2.43 -21.13
N ALA A 8 -59.56 -1.52 -20.49
CA ALA A 8 -59.00 -0.56 -19.55
C ALA A 8 -58.65 -1.31 -18.25
N SER A 9 -57.36 -1.42 -17.95
CA SER A 9 -56.86 -1.72 -16.61
C SER A 9 -56.41 -0.40 -15.98
N THR A 10 -57.05 -0.05 -14.87
CA THR A 10 -56.72 1.05 -13.98
C THR A 10 -55.25 0.95 -13.53
N SER A 11 -54.41 1.85 -14.02
CA SER A 11 -53.04 2.00 -13.53
C SER A 11 -53.08 2.61 -12.13
N ARG A 12 -52.73 1.78 -11.13
CA ARG A 12 -52.38 2.24 -9.79
C ARG A 12 -51.18 3.18 -9.91
N THR A 13 -51.34 4.36 -9.34
CA THR A 13 -50.32 5.40 -9.20
C THR A 13 -49.06 4.85 -8.52
N SER A 14 -47.92 5.05 -9.17
CA SER A 14 -46.56 4.76 -8.72
C SER A 14 -46.14 5.68 -7.57
N ALA A 15 -46.61 5.38 -6.36
CA ALA A 15 -46.14 5.99 -5.13
C ALA A 15 -45.49 4.91 -4.26
N GLU A 16 -44.37 4.34 -4.71
CA GLU A 16 -43.52 3.47 -3.89
C GLU A 16 -42.07 3.95 -4.00
N TRP A 17 -41.45 4.11 -2.83
CA TRP A 17 -40.06 4.53 -2.54
C TRP A 17 -39.76 6.02 -2.30
N ALA A 18 -40.58 6.69 -1.49
CA ALA A 18 -40.03 7.66 -0.55
C ALA A 18 -39.47 6.91 0.68
N PRO A 19 -38.27 7.23 1.20
CA PRO A 19 -37.82 6.67 2.47
C PRO A 19 -38.80 7.11 3.58
N PRO A 20 -39.21 6.21 4.49
CA PRO A 20 -40.17 6.56 5.53
C PRO A 20 -39.64 7.71 6.39
N HIS A 21 -40.38 8.83 6.40
CA HIS A 21 -40.15 9.92 7.34
C HIS A 21 -40.67 9.51 8.71
N TRP A 22 -39.81 8.85 9.50
CA TRP A 22 -40.10 8.53 10.89
C TRP A 22 -40.15 9.82 11.71
N LYS A 23 -41.29 10.10 12.34
CA LYS A 23 -41.48 11.25 13.23
C LYS A 23 -41.05 10.90 14.67
N HIS A 24 -41.12 9.62 15.00
CA HIS A 24 -40.82 9.06 16.31
C HIS A 24 -39.86 7.88 16.16
N ASP A 25 -38.90 7.77 17.07
CA ASP A 25 -37.93 6.67 17.11
C ASP A 25 -38.55 5.42 17.73
N VAL A 26 -39.41 5.59 18.73
CA VAL A 26 -40.07 4.50 19.46
C VAL A 26 -41.54 4.81 19.66
N PHE A 27 -42.42 3.86 19.33
CA PHE A 27 -43.81 3.82 19.75
C PHE A 27 -43.95 2.93 20.99
N LEU A 28 -44.54 3.46 22.06
CA LEU A 28 -44.74 2.73 23.30
C LEU A 28 -46.21 2.30 23.45
N SER A 29 -46.47 1.00 23.28
CA SER A 29 -47.78 0.37 23.48
C SER A 29 -47.88 -0.19 24.90
N PHE A 30 -48.94 0.18 25.62
CA PHE A 30 -49.16 -0.26 27.00
C PHE A 30 -50.63 -0.14 27.41
N ARG A 31 -50.97 -0.69 28.59
CA ARG A 31 -52.25 -0.44 29.26
C ARG A 31 -52.08 0.50 30.44
N ALA A 32 -52.74 1.65 30.40
CA ALA A 32 -52.60 2.71 31.40
C ALA A 32 -53.01 2.28 32.83
N GLU A 33 -54.15 1.59 33.00
CA GLU A 33 -54.65 1.22 34.33
C GLU A 33 -53.69 0.34 35.15
N ASP A 34 -52.91 -0.53 34.50
CA ASP A 34 -52.06 -1.52 35.20
C ASP A 34 -50.58 -1.09 35.34
N THR A 35 -50.11 -0.11 34.55
CA THR A 35 -48.66 0.15 34.39
C THR A 35 -48.22 1.59 34.61
N ARG A 36 -49.16 2.55 34.75
CA ARG A 36 -48.89 4.00 34.69
C ARG A 36 -48.07 4.59 35.85
N SER A 37 -48.06 3.96 37.03
CA SER A 37 -47.35 4.46 38.22
C SER A 37 -46.12 3.65 38.63
N GLY A 38 -45.60 2.78 37.76
CA GLY A 38 -44.44 1.91 38.06
C GLY A 38 -43.48 1.75 36.89
N PHE A 39 -43.34 0.53 36.37
CA PHE A 39 -42.38 0.17 35.30
C PHE A 39 -42.43 1.09 34.08
N LEU A 40 -43.62 1.51 33.63
CA LEU A 40 -43.77 2.34 32.43
C LEU A 40 -43.24 3.77 32.61
N SER A 41 -43.45 4.39 33.78
CA SER A 41 -42.96 5.75 34.03
C SER A 41 -41.43 5.77 34.04
N HIS A 42 -40.82 4.72 34.59
CA HIS A 42 -39.38 4.51 34.56
C HIS A 42 -38.84 4.22 33.16
N LEU A 43 -39.48 3.31 32.41
CA LEU A 43 -39.12 3.00 31.03
C LEU A 43 -39.18 4.26 30.15
N TYR A 44 -40.24 5.06 30.30
CA TYR A 44 -40.39 6.31 29.57
C TYR A 44 -39.36 7.36 30.00
N HIS A 45 -39.08 7.49 31.30
CA HIS A 45 -38.03 8.38 31.81
C HIS A 45 -36.66 8.00 31.26
N GLU A 46 -36.32 6.71 31.23
CA GLU A 46 -35.06 6.23 30.63
C GLU A 46 -34.98 6.54 29.14
N LEU A 47 -36.04 6.25 28.37
CA LEU A 47 -36.06 6.59 26.94
C LEU A 47 -35.88 8.09 26.70
N GLN A 48 -36.38 8.96 27.59
CA GLN A 48 -36.19 10.41 27.53
C GLN A 48 -34.82 10.88 28.05
N TYR A 49 -34.22 10.17 29.02
CA TYR A 49 -32.92 10.50 29.62
C TYR A 49 -31.79 10.55 28.58
N TRP A 50 -31.85 9.70 27.54
CA TRP A 50 -30.86 9.67 26.46
C TRP A 50 -30.89 10.89 25.53
N GLN A 51 -31.82 11.85 25.70
CA GLN A 51 -31.99 13.12 24.97
C GLN A 51 -32.06 13.05 23.43
N ALA A 52 -31.86 11.88 22.83
CA ALA A 52 -31.79 11.63 21.39
C ALA A 52 -32.91 10.72 20.87
N ILE A 53 -33.77 10.16 21.74
CA ILE A 53 -34.84 9.22 21.37
C ILE A 53 -36.20 9.91 21.49
N LYS A 54 -36.82 10.25 20.35
CA LYS A 54 -38.18 10.78 20.27
C LYS A 54 -39.18 9.64 20.44
N THR A 55 -39.59 9.40 21.68
CA THR A 55 -40.60 8.38 22.00
C THR A 55 -42.00 8.95 21.90
N PHE A 56 -42.89 8.30 21.13
CA PHE A 56 -44.32 8.54 21.17
C PHE A 56 -44.95 7.68 22.27
N LYS A 57 -45.63 8.34 23.20
CA LYS A 57 -46.39 7.73 24.29
C LYS A 57 -47.83 8.23 24.20
N ASP A 58 -48.80 7.32 24.10
CA ASP A 58 -50.21 7.69 24.13
C ASP A 58 -50.63 8.00 25.59
N ASP A 59 -50.67 9.28 25.95
CA ASP A 59 -51.01 9.74 27.31
C ASP A 59 -52.52 9.95 27.52
N ARG A 60 -53.37 9.51 26.57
CA ARG A 60 -54.83 9.69 26.66
C ARG A 60 -55.46 8.67 27.61
N ASP A 61 -55.93 9.15 28.75
CA ASP A 61 -57.00 8.46 29.50
C ASP A 61 -58.28 8.56 28.71
N LEU A 62 -58.96 7.47 28.33
CA LEU A 62 -60.37 7.50 27.90
C LEU A 62 -61.02 6.11 27.76
N GLU A 63 -62.36 6.17 27.72
CA GLU A 63 -63.36 5.16 28.07
C GLU A 63 -63.38 3.85 27.24
N ILE A 64 -63.91 2.81 27.87
CA ILE A 64 -64.17 1.48 27.32
C ILE A 64 -65.07 1.59 26.08
N GLY A 65 -64.50 1.41 24.88
CA GLY A 65 -65.25 1.26 23.62
C GLY A 65 -64.96 2.27 22.50
N ALA A 66 -63.99 3.18 22.64
CA ALA A 66 -63.59 4.08 21.56
C ALA A 66 -62.74 3.37 20.47
N SER A 67 -62.92 3.74 19.20
CA SER A 67 -62.05 3.32 18.08
C SER A 67 -60.73 4.09 18.08
N ILE A 68 -59.63 3.46 17.64
CA ILE A 68 -58.31 4.09 17.54
C ILE A 68 -58.40 5.43 16.78
N SER A 69 -57.83 6.49 17.36
CA SER A 69 -57.83 7.80 16.72
C SER A 69 -56.92 7.81 15.47
N PRO A 70 -57.27 8.55 14.40
CA PRO A 70 -56.42 8.66 13.20
C PRO A 70 -54.99 9.10 13.52
N GLU A 71 -54.80 9.93 14.55
CA GLU A 71 -53.49 10.40 15.00
C GLU A 71 -52.61 9.28 15.56
N LEU A 72 -53.21 8.28 16.22
CA LEU A 72 -52.48 7.12 16.74
C LEU A 72 -52.03 6.19 15.61
N LEU A 73 -52.89 5.98 14.61
CA LEU A 73 -52.55 5.21 13.42
C LEU A 73 -51.36 5.82 12.68
N ILE A 74 -51.39 7.16 12.50
CA ILE A 74 -50.28 7.91 11.91
C ILE A 74 -49.02 7.80 12.77
N ALA A 75 -49.14 7.86 14.10
CA ALA A 75 -47.99 7.73 15.00
C ALA A 75 -47.34 6.35 14.90
N ILE A 76 -48.11 5.27 14.80
CA ILE A 76 -47.61 3.89 14.61
C ILE A 76 -46.88 3.78 13.27
N GLU A 77 -47.48 4.28 12.18
CA GLU A 77 -46.86 4.27 10.84
C GLU A 77 -45.58 5.10 10.76
N GLN A 78 -45.51 6.19 11.53
CA GLN A 78 -44.36 7.11 11.60
C GLN A 78 -43.35 6.75 12.71
N SER A 79 -43.44 5.55 13.31
CA SER A 79 -42.54 5.11 14.38
C SER A 79 -41.56 4.03 13.94
N HIS A 80 -40.27 4.22 14.25
CA HIS A 80 -39.23 3.31 13.79
C HIS A 80 -39.21 1.97 14.55
N LEU A 81 -39.46 1.97 15.86
CA LEU A 81 -39.54 0.78 16.71
C LEU A 81 -40.88 0.75 17.45
N ALA A 82 -41.43 -0.42 17.76
CA ALA A 82 -42.53 -0.56 18.72
C ALA A 82 -42.12 -1.38 19.94
N ILE A 83 -42.29 -0.81 21.14
CA ILE A 83 -42.14 -1.51 22.41
C ILE A 83 -43.55 -1.79 22.96
N ILE A 84 -43.85 -3.05 23.24
CA ILE A 84 -45.18 -3.49 23.69
C ILE A 84 -45.07 -4.04 25.10
N VAL A 85 -45.65 -3.33 26.08
CA VAL A 85 -45.69 -3.76 27.48
C VAL A 85 -46.98 -4.55 27.72
N LEU A 86 -46.83 -5.85 28.03
CA LEU A 86 -47.92 -6.82 28.20
C LEU A 86 -48.12 -7.17 29.68
N PRO A 87 -49.00 -6.47 30.42
CA PRO A 87 -49.45 -6.83 31.78
C PRO A 87 -50.53 -7.95 31.77
N PRO A 88 -50.88 -8.54 32.94
CA PRO A 88 -51.87 -9.61 33.05
C PRO A 88 -53.24 -9.28 32.46
N ASN A 89 -53.66 -8.02 32.52
CA ASN A 89 -54.96 -7.61 32.03
C ASN A 89 -54.90 -6.97 30.63
N TYR A 90 -53.78 -6.96 29.92
CA TYR A 90 -53.63 -6.22 28.65
C TYR A 90 -54.80 -6.41 27.67
N THR A 91 -55.29 -7.66 27.52
CA THR A 91 -56.36 -8.01 26.58
C THR A 91 -57.78 -7.70 27.04
N SER A 92 -57.97 -7.18 28.25
CA SER A 92 -59.28 -6.69 28.67
C SER A 92 -59.62 -5.34 28.03
N SER A 93 -58.65 -4.65 27.41
CA SER A 93 -58.86 -3.44 26.61
C SER A 93 -58.89 -3.79 25.12
N THR A 94 -60.00 -3.47 24.43
CA THR A 94 -60.09 -3.61 22.97
C THR A 94 -59.16 -2.64 22.25
N TRP A 95 -58.90 -1.47 22.83
CA TRP A 95 -57.95 -0.48 22.30
C TRP A 95 -56.53 -1.04 22.19
N CYS A 96 -56.03 -1.66 23.27
CA CYS A 96 -54.71 -2.28 23.26
C CYS A 96 -54.62 -3.41 22.21
N LEU A 97 -55.70 -4.17 22.01
CA LEU A 97 -55.77 -5.25 21.04
C LEU A 97 -55.81 -4.76 19.58
N ASP A 98 -56.52 -3.67 19.31
CA ASP A 98 -56.56 -3.04 17.99
C ASP A 98 -55.21 -2.37 17.68
N GLU A 99 -54.60 -1.69 18.66
CA GLU A 99 -53.30 -1.02 18.52
C GLU A 99 -52.21 -2.05 18.22
N LEU A 100 -52.18 -3.14 18.98
CA LEU A 100 -51.25 -4.25 18.79
C LEU A 100 -51.35 -4.85 17.38
N SER A 101 -52.58 -5.02 16.90
CA SER A 101 -52.80 -5.56 15.57
C SER A 101 -52.38 -4.59 14.48
N LYS A 102 -52.56 -3.28 14.69
CA LYS A 102 -52.08 -2.25 13.76
C LYS A 102 -50.56 -2.19 13.72
N ILE A 103 -49.88 -2.32 14.87
CA ILE A 103 -48.41 -2.42 14.93
C ILE A 103 -47.92 -3.58 14.07
N LEU A 104 -48.53 -4.78 14.18
CA LEU A 104 -48.15 -5.94 13.35
C LEU A 104 -48.48 -5.75 11.86
N GLU A 105 -49.53 -5.00 11.52
CA GLU A 105 -49.87 -4.69 10.12
C GLU A 105 -48.87 -3.71 9.51
N CYS A 106 -48.50 -2.65 10.25
CA CYS A 106 -47.61 -1.59 9.80
C CYS A 106 -46.13 -2.01 9.84
N MET A 107 -45.71 -2.83 10.81
CA MET A 107 -44.33 -3.25 11.00
C MET A 107 -44.12 -4.70 10.54
N GLN A 108 -43.99 -4.87 9.22
CA GLN A 108 -43.79 -6.19 8.60
C GLN A 108 -42.49 -6.88 9.05
N ASP A 109 -41.44 -6.10 9.39
CA ASP A 109 -40.21 -6.64 9.98
C ASP A 109 -40.37 -6.82 11.49
N THR A 110 -40.59 -8.06 11.89
CA THR A 110 -40.77 -8.46 13.30
C THR A 110 -39.58 -8.14 14.21
N LYS A 111 -38.39 -7.84 13.68
CA LYS A 111 -37.21 -7.39 14.46
C LYS A 111 -37.38 -5.98 15.03
N ARG A 112 -38.37 -5.22 14.56
CA ARG A 112 -38.69 -3.86 15.00
C ARG A 112 -39.73 -3.81 16.13
N ILE A 113 -40.15 -4.98 16.61
CA ILE A 113 -41.19 -5.12 17.62
C ILE A 113 -40.60 -5.83 18.84
N LEU A 114 -40.64 -5.17 20.00
CA LEU A 114 -40.10 -5.69 21.25
C LEU A 114 -41.23 -5.91 22.28
N PRO A 115 -41.69 -7.14 22.51
CA PRO A 115 -42.60 -7.44 23.60
C PRO A 115 -41.88 -7.51 24.96
N ILE A 116 -42.51 -6.91 25.97
CA ILE A 116 -42.10 -6.93 27.37
C ILE A 116 -43.22 -7.60 28.17
N PHE A 117 -42.98 -8.82 28.65
CA PHE A 117 -43.93 -9.62 29.43
C PHE A 117 -43.86 -9.21 30.91
N TYR A 118 -44.69 -8.24 31.29
CA TYR A 118 -44.70 -7.63 32.62
C TYR A 118 -45.64 -8.39 33.56
N HIS A 119 -45.09 -9.08 34.56
CA HIS A 119 -45.78 -9.99 35.48
C HIS A 119 -46.66 -11.07 34.83
N VAL A 120 -46.38 -11.43 33.57
CA VAL A 120 -47.07 -12.50 32.83
C VAL A 120 -46.07 -13.47 32.25
N ASP A 121 -46.45 -14.74 32.18
CA ASP A 121 -45.65 -15.75 31.51
C ASP A 121 -45.90 -15.63 29.98
N PRO A 122 -44.86 -15.56 29.13
CA PRO A 122 -45.01 -15.52 27.68
C PRO A 122 -45.86 -16.66 27.13
N SER A 123 -45.83 -17.83 27.78
CA SER A 123 -46.64 -19.00 27.42
C SER A 123 -48.13 -18.81 27.73
N ASP A 124 -48.48 -18.05 28.78
CA ASP A 124 -49.86 -17.68 29.10
C ASP A 124 -50.41 -16.70 28.06
N VAL A 125 -49.57 -15.77 27.57
CA VAL A 125 -49.93 -14.84 26.48
C VAL A 125 -50.08 -15.60 25.15
N ARG A 126 -49.13 -16.48 24.83
CA ARG A 126 -49.09 -17.28 23.59
C ARG A 126 -50.26 -18.24 23.45
N ASN A 127 -50.67 -18.85 24.55
CA ASN A 127 -51.76 -19.82 24.59
C ASN A 127 -53.08 -19.21 25.08
N GLN A 128 -53.11 -17.90 25.35
CA GLN A 128 -54.27 -17.16 25.86
C GLN A 128 -54.90 -17.83 27.09
N ARG A 129 -54.10 -18.09 28.13
CA ARG A 129 -54.52 -18.77 29.38
C ARG A 129 -54.76 -17.75 30.51
N ARG A 130 -55.43 -18.18 31.58
CA ARG A 130 -55.70 -17.37 32.79
C ARG A 130 -56.46 -16.07 32.45
N SER A 131 -55.99 -14.92 32.93
CA SER A 131 -56.60 -13.59 32.72
C SER A 131 -56.82 -13.26 31.25
N PHE A 132 -55.93 -13.74 30.36
CA PHE A 132 -56.08 -13.58 28.91
C PHE A 132 -57.27 -14.38 28.36
N ALA A 133 -57.49 -15.61 28.86
CA ALA A 133 -58.63 -16.44 28.46
C ALA A 133 -59.96 -15.80 28.88
N GLU A 134 -60.05 -15.38 30.15
CA GLU A 134 -61.25 -14.77 30.73
C GLU A 134 -61.64 -13.47 30.02
N ALA A 135 -60.65 -12.65 29.64
CA ALA A 135 -60.90 -11.44 28.87
C ALA A 135 -61.45 -11.75 27.46
N PHE A 136 -60.89 -12.74 26.76
CA PHE A 136 -61.38 -13.10 25.42
C PHE A 136 -62.78 -13.73 25.45
N THR A 137 -63.13 -14.52 26.46
CA THR A 137 -64.51 -15.04 26.63
C THR A 137 -65.52 -13.90 26.74
N LYS A 138 -65.20 -12.84 27.49
CA LYS A 138 -66.06 -11.64 27.59
C LYS A 138 -66.17 -10.86 26.28
N HIS A 139 -65.11 -10.83 25.47
CA HIS A 139 -65.11 -10.15 24.17
C HIS A 139 -65.83 -10.95 23.08
N GLU A 140 -65.83 -12.29 23.16
CA GLU A 140 -66.54 -13.17 22.21
C GLU A 140 -68.05 -12.98 22.22
N GLU A 141 -68.62 -12.57 23.37
CA GLU A 141 -70.03 -12.23 23.51
C GLU A 141 -70.39 -10.90 22.80
N LYS A 142 -69.40 -10.04 22.54
CA LYS A 142 -69.63 -8.65 22.10
C LYS A 142 -69.03 -8.29 20.75
N PHE A 143 -67.99 -8.98 20.28
CA PHE A 143 -67.22 -8.58 19.10
C PHE A 143 -66.93 -9.75 18.14
N ARG A 144 -66.98 -9.49 16.83
CA ARG A 144 -66.72 -10.50 15.78
C ARG A 144 -65.25 -10.65 15.39
N VAL A 145 -64.37 -9.75 15.85
CA VAL A 145 -62.94 -9.69 15.47
C VAL A 145 -62.01 -10.47 16.42
N VAL A 146 -62.56 -11.18 17.41
CA VAL A 146 -61.78 -11.84 18.47
C VAL A 146 -60.78 -12.87 17.94
N ASN A 147 -61.13 -13.62 16.88
CA ASN A 147 -60.21 -14.58 16.27
C ASN A 147 -58.95 -13.91 15.70
N TRP A 148 -59.08 -12.68 15.19
CA TRP A 148 -57.96 -11.91 14.68
C TRP A 148 -57.07 -11.39 15.82
N TRP A 149 -57.66 -10.85 16.90
CA TRP A 149 -56.91 -10.47 18.10
C TRP A 149 -56.16 -11.65 18.74
N ARG A 150 -56.78 -12.84 18.79
CA ARG A 150 -56.12 -14.08 19.26
C ARG A 150 -54.90 -14.42 18.40
N ALA A 151 -54.99 -14.26 17.07
CA ALA A 151 -53.88 -14.52 16.16
C ALA A 151 -52.75 -13.48 16.30
N THR A 152 -53.09 -12.20 16.41
CA THR A 152 -52.14 -11.09 16.68
C THR A 152 -51.35 -11.35 17.95
N LEU A 153 -52.03 -11.63 19.06
CA LEU A 153 -51.38 -11.82 20.35
C LEU A 153 -50.46 -13.05 20.35
N ARG A 154 -50.87 -14.12 19.66
CA ARG A 154 -50.03 -15.31 19.48
C ARG A 154 -48.76 -15.01 18.68
N LYS A 155 -48.85 -14.19 17.63
CA LYS A 155 -47.68 -13.75 16.86
C LYS A 155 -46.70 -12.96 17.72
N VAL A 156 -47.20 -11.97 18.46
CA VAL A 156 -46.36 -11.13 19.36
C VAL A 156 -45.72 -11.98 20.46
N ALA A 157 -46.46 -12.91 21.06
CA ALA A 157 -45.93 -13.81 22.09
C ALA A 157 -44.91 -14.84 21.57
N ASN A 158 -44.78 -14.99 20.25
CA ASN A 158 -43.75 -15.81 19.62
C ASN A 158 -42.49 -15.00 19.26
N LEU A 159 -42.52 -13.67 19.36
CA LEU A 159 -41.34 -12.84 19.16
C LEU A 159 -40.39 -12.95 20.35
N PHE A 160 -39.12 -12.71 20.09
CA PHE A 160 -38.12 -12.62 21.16
C PHE A 160 -38.38 -11.35 21.98
N GLY A 161 -38.53 -11.48 23.29
CA GLY A 161 -38.93 -10.40 24.19
C GLY A 161 -38.41 -10.59 25.61
N TRP A 162 -38.60 -9.57 26.45
CA TRP A 162 -38.12 -9.57 27.83
C TRP A 162 -39.18 -10.07 28.80
N ASP A 163 -38.84 -11.00 29.70
CA ASP A 163 -39.74 -11.58 30.70
C ASP A 163 -39.34 -11.17 32.13
N SER A 164 -40.23 -10.45 32.79
CA SER A 164 -40.04 -9.98 34.17
C SER A 164 -40.01 -11.07 35.25
N LYS A 165 -40.43 -12.32 34.96
CA LYS A 165 -40.52 -13.41 35.96
C LYS A 165 -39.34 -14.38 35.95
N HIS A 166 -38.61 -14.49 34.84
CA HIS A 166 -37.51 -15.45 34.70
C HIS A 166 -36.13 -14.90 35.07
N GLU A 167 -36.03 -13.61 35.42
CA GLU A 167 -34.84 -13.01 36.01
C GLU A 167 -35.07 -12.80 37.53
N GLU A 168 -34.46 -13.65 38.37
CA GLU A 168 -34.50 -13.50 39.83
C GLU A 168 -33.90 -12.15 40.27
N PHE A 169 -34.74 -11.20 40.66
CA PHE A 169 -34.38 -10.16 41.62
C PHE A 169 -35.53 -9.92 42.59
N SER A 170 -35.36 -10.40 43.81
CA SER A 170 -36.27 -10.16 44.92
C SER A 170 -36.06 -8.75 45.50
N GLY A 171 -37.13 -7.95 45.53
CA GLY A 171 -37.34 -6.93 46.57
C GLY A 171 -37.06 -5.48 46.19
N LYS A 172 -38.16 -4.70 46.18
CA LYS A 172 -38.28 -3.24 46.42
C LYS A 172 -37.29 -2.29 45.72
N VAL A 173 -37.84 -1.49 44.78
CA VAL A 173 -37.50 -0.08 44.50
C VAL A 173 -36.10 0.23 43.89
N GLU A 174 -35.32 -0.77 43.45
CA GLU A 174 -34.07 -0.54 42.69
C GLU A 174 -34.10 -1.13 41.26
N MET A 175 -35.26 -1.08 40.58
CA MET A 175 -35.48 -1.79 39.31
C MET A 175 -34.98 -1.12 38.02
N VAL A 176 -34.14 -0.07 38.07
CA VAL A 176 -33.67 0.61 36.83
C VAL A 176 -32.16 0.90 36.83
N ASN A 177 -31.48 0.81 37.97
CA ASN A 177 -30.09 1.30 38.06
C ASN A 177 -28.99 0.29 37.70
N ARG A 178 -29.28 -0.94 37.25
CA ARG A 178 -28.25 -1.79 36.62
C ARG A 178 -28.77 -2.73 35.54
N ALA A 179 -28.16 -2.56 34.35
CA ALA A 179 -27.72 -3.54 33.37
C ALA A 179 -28.67 -4.09 32.27
N PRO A 180 -29.68 -4.97 32.47
CA PRO A 180 -30.20 -5.76 31.33
C PRO A 180 -31.01 -4.98 30.30
N LEU A 181 -32.04 -4.23 30.71
CA LEU A 181 -33.01 -3.62 29.78
C LEU A 181 -32.42 -2.41 29.04
N GLY A 182 -31.62 -1.59 29.72
CA GLY A 182 -30.87 -0.48 29.11
C GLY A 182 -29.81 -0.95 28.11
N CYS A 183 -29.09 -2.05 28.41
CA CYS A 183 -28.15 -2.66 27.46
C CYS A 183 -28.87 -3.27 26.25
N TYR A 184 -30.05 -3.86 26.44
CA TYR A 184 -30.81 -4.49 25.35
C TYR A 184 -31.42 -3.45 24.39
N ILE A 185 -31.96 -2.34 24.92
CA ILE A 185 -32.43 -1.20 24.11
C ILE A 185 -31.25 -0.53 23.39
N TYR A 186 -30.09 -0.41 24.05
CA TYR A 186 -28.86 0.10 23.45
C TYR A 186 -28.30 -0.83 22.35
N GLU A 187 -28.28 -2.15 22.55
CA GLU A 187 -27.88 -3.13 21.53
C GLU A 187 -28.76 -3.03 20.28
N LEU A 188 -30.09 -2.88 20.45
CA LEU A 188 -31.01 -2.65 19.34
C LEU A 188 -30.76 -1.31 18.63
N MET A 189 -30.37 -0.24 19.34
CA MET A 189 -29.97 1.03 18.73
C MET A 189 -28.61 0.96 18.02
N VAL A 190 -27.64 0.21 18.57
CA VAL A 190 -26.33 -0.03 17.95
C VAL A 190 -26.48 -0.83 16.66
N ILE A 191 -27.37 -1.82 16.61
CA ILE A 191 -27.74 -2.56 15.38
C ILE A 191 -28.35 -1.61 14.34
N LEU A 192 -29.05 -0.56 14.78
CA LEU A 192 -29.69 0.45 13.93
C LEU A 192 -28.69 1.46 13.33
N ILE A 193 -27.65 1.85 14.08
CA ILE A 193 -26.52 2.63 13.58
C ILE A 193 -25.62 1.79 12.67
N PHE A 194 -25.58 0.47 12.89
CA PHE A 194 -24.77 -0.51 12.16
C PHE A 194 -25.04 -0.53 10.65
N PHE A 195 -26.26 -0.25 10.20
CA PHE A 195 -26.63 -0.25 8.78
C PHE A 195 -26.09 0.96 7.98
N LEU A 196 -25.43 1.93 8.64
CA LEU A 196 -24.97 3.18 8.01
C LEU A 196 -23.47 3.22 7.71
N LEU A 197 -22.66 2.25 8.14
CA LEU A 197 -21.21 2.32 8.03
C LEU A 197 -20.63 1.09 7.31
N VAL A 198 -20.07 1.36 6.14
CA VAL A 198 -19.55 0.35 5.20
C VAL A 198 -18.09 0.00 5.49
N GLY A 199 -17.76 -1.29 5.47
CA GLY A 199 -16.36 -1.76 5.49
C GLY A 199 -15.65 -1.69 6.83
N ILE A 200 -16.37 -1.39 7.93
CA ILE A 200 -15.77 -1.29 9.27
C ILE A 200 -15.81 -2.63 10.02
N ASP A 201 -16.61 -3.62 9.58
CA ASP A 201 -16.80 -4.90 10.28
C ASP A 201 -15.50 -5.68 10.48
N SER A 202 -14.70 -5.86 9.43
CA SER A 202 -13.41 -6.56 9.52
C SER A 202 -12.40 -5.82 10.40
N ALA A 203 -12.36 -4.48 10.33
CA ALA A 203 -11.48 -3.66 11.15
C ALA A 203 -11.89 -3.67 12.63
N LEU A 204 -13.20 -3.64 12.89
CA LEU A 204 -13.78 -3.77 14.22
C LEU A 204 -13.54 -5.15 14.81
N GLU A 205 -13.69 -6.23 14.07
CA GLU A 205 -13.42 -7.59 14.56
C GLU A 205 -11.96 -7.74 15.02
N GLN A 206 -11.01 -7.28 14.20
CA GLN A 206 -9.60 -7.29 14.54
C GLN A 206 -9.29 -6.40 15.76
N LEU A 207 -9.86 -5.19 15.80
CA LEU A 207 -9.66 -4.27 16.90
C LEU A 207 -10.36 -4.75 18.19
N HIS A 208 -11.50 -5.43 18.09
CA HIS A 208 -12.24 -5.99 19.23
C HIS A 208 -11.43 -7.06 19.95
N LEU A 209 -10.73 -7.93 19.20
CA LEU A 209 -9.79 -8.91 19.75
C LEU A 209 -8.64 -8.23 20.52
N GLN A 210 -8.13 -7.12 20.01
CA GLN A 210 -7.05 -6.35 20.65
C GLN A 210 -7.54 -5.56 21.88
N LEU A 211 -8.75 -5.01 21.80
CA LEU A 211 -9.41 -4.28 22.88
C LEU A 211 -9.68 -5.20 24.07
N ALA A 212 -10.07 -6.46 23.85
CA ALA A 212 -10.47 -7.43 24.88
C ALA A 212 -11.15 -6.77 26.10
N PRO A 213 -12.33 -6.14 25.93
CA PRO A 213 -12.93 -5.27 26.95
C PRO A 213 -13.31 -5.97 28.28
N LYS A 214 -13.23 -7.30 28.30
CA LYS A 214 -13.49 -8.15 29.47
C LYS A 214 -12.22 -8.45 30.30
N ASP A 215 -11.04 -8.11 29.81
CA ASP A 215 -9.77 -8.37 30.50
C ASP A 215 -9.49 -7.29 31.56
N ASN A 216 -9.08 -7.74 32.75
CA ASN A 216 -8.78 -6.87 33.90
C ASN A 216 -7.34 -6.32 33.86
N ASP A 217 -6.99 -5.61 32.79
CA ASP A 217 -5.71 -4.91 32.62
C ASP A 217 -5.89 -3.49 32.10
N VAL A 218 -4.81 -2.71 31.99
CA VAL A 218 -4.80 -1.38 31.36
C VAL A 218 -4.09 -1.47 30.01
N ARG A 219 -4.79 -1.13 28.94
CA ARG A 219 -4.28 -1.20 27.56
C ARG A 219 -4.25 0.15 26.88
N PHE A 220 -3.13 0.38 26.20
CA PHE A 220 -2.94 1.47 25.26
C PHE A 220 -2.94 0.85 23.87
N ILE A 221 -3.72 1.44 22.98
CA ILE A 221 -3.92 0.96 21.61
C ILE A 221 -3.72 2.13 20.68
N GLY A 222 -2.76 2.03 19.78
CA GLY A 222 -2.51 3.04 18.76
C GLY A 222 -3.14 2.65 17.44
N ILE A 223 -3.99 3.50 16.89
CA ILE A 223 -4.56 3.38 15.54
C ILE A 223 -3.82 4.36 14.64
N TRP A 224 -3.14 3.88 13.61
CA TRP A 224 -2.34 4.74 12.73
C TRP A 224 -2.55 4.45 11.24
N GLY A 225 -2.15 5.39 10.38
CA GLY A 225 -2.32 5.27 8.93
C GLY A 225 -2.55 6.63 8.24
N MET A 226 -2.90 6.59 6.96
CA MET A 226 -3.17 7.79 6.14
C MET A 226 -4.32 8.65 6.69
N GLY A 227 -4.32 9.94 6.34
CA GLY A 227 -5.37 10.89 6.73
C GLY A 227 -6.76 10.45 6.23
N GLY A 228 -7.79 10.59 7.06
CA GLY A 228 -9.19 10.41 6.65
C GLY A 228 -9.89 9.09 7.03
N ALA A 229 -9.16 8.03 7.42
CA ALA A 229 -9.77 6.73 7.74
C ALA A 229 -9.88 6.40 9.25
N LYS A 230 -9.07 7.04 10.10
CA LYS A 230 -8.90 6.65 11.52
C LYS A 230 -10.01 7.15 12.45
N GLN A 231 -10.40 8.41 12.29
CA GLN A 231 -11.40 9.06 13.16
C GLN A 231 -12.77 8.35 13.11
N PRO A 232 -13.31 7.96 11.93
CA PRO A 232 -14.57 7.20 11.87
C PRO A 232 -14.50 5.87 12.64
N LEU A 233 -13.39 5.12 12.49
CA LEU A 233 -13.18 3.87 13.21
C LEU A 233 -13.13 4.08 14.73
N ALA A 234 -12.36 5.07 15.19
CA ALA A 234 -12.25 5.37 16.62
C ALA A 234 -13.57 5.83 17.23
N LYS A 235 -14.36 6.62 16.49
CA LYS A 235 -15.69 7.06 16.92
C LYS A 235 -16.65 5.88 17.06
N LEU A 236 -16.65 4.96 16.10
CA LEU A 236 -17.50 3.77 16.15
C LEU A 236 -17.14 2.85 17.33
N VAL A 237 -15.84 2.70 17.62
CA VAL A 237 -15.37 1.95 18.78
C VAL A 237 -15.86 2.59 20.07
N PHE A 238 -15.74 3.92 20.18
CA PHE A 238 -16.22 4.67 21.34
C PHE A 238 -17.70 4.40 21.61
N GLU A 239 -18.52 4.55 20.58
CA GLU A 239 -19.96 4.29 20.66
C GLU A 239 -20.18 2.83 21.12
N ARG A 240 -19.54 1.85 20.47
CA ARG A 240 -19.78 0.43 20.77
C ARG A 240 -19.38 -0.02 22.18
N ILE A 241 -18.34 0.55 22.80
CA ILE A 241 -17.81 0.00 24.06
C ILE A 241 -17.90 0.94 25.26
N SER A 242 -18.17 2.24 25.06
CA SER A 242 -18.20 3.26 26.13
C SER A 242 -19.01 2.86 27.36
N HIS A 243 -20.17 2.24 27.15
CA HIS A 243 -21.08 1.80 28.21
C HIS A 243 -20.49 0.71 29.15
N HIS A 244 -19.40 0.04 28.77
CA HIS A 244 -18.72 -0.94 29.63
C HIS A 244 -17.74 -0.32 30.63
N PHE A 245 -17.61 1.01 30.65
CA PHE A 245 -16.62 1.77 31.44
C PHE A 245 -17.33 2.76 32.37
N GLU A 246 -16.71 3.07 33.52
CA GLU A 246 -17.24 4.04 34.49
C GLU A 246 -17.10 5.48 33.98
N LEU A 247 -16.08 5.75 33.18
CA LEU A 247 -15.79 7.05 32.59
C LEU A 247 -15.38 6.85 31.14
N SER A 248 -15.98 7.61 30.22
CA SER A 248 -15.69 7.51 28.79
C SER A 248 -15.55 8.90 28.18
N TRP A 249 -14.42 9.19 27.53
CA TRP A 249 -14.18 10.45 26.83
C TRP A 249 -13.65 10.25 25.42
N PHE A 250 -14.14 11.09 24.50
CA PHE A 250 -13.64 11.22 23.14
C PHE A 250 -13.11 12.63 22.95
N LEU A 251 -11.79 12.78 22.85
CA LEU A 251 -11.13 14.05 22.56
C LEU A 251 -10.82 14.11 21.07
N SER A 252 -11.70 14.77 20.32
CA SER A 252 -11.56 15.01 18.88
C SER A 252 -10.47 16.04 18.58
N ASN A 253 -9.67 15.81 17.54
CA ASN A 253 -8.72 16.79 16.98
C ASN A 253 -7.77 17.42 18.03
N VAL A 254 -7.06 16.58 18.77
CA VAL A 254 -6.13 16.98 19.84
C VAL A 254 -5.05 17.95 19.34
N ARG A 255 -4.70 17.86 18.05
CA ARG A 255 -3.81 18.80 17.35
C ARG A 255 -4.22 20.26 17.54
N GLU A 256 -5.47 20.63 17.29
CA GLU A 256 -5.95 22.01 17.40
C GLU A 256 -6.17 22.45 18.85
N VAL A 257 -6.64 21.55 19.71
CA VAL A 257 -6.98 21.85 21.11
C VAL A 257 -5.73 22.18 21.93
N SER A 258 -4.58 21.58 21.62
CA SER A 258 -3.33 21.85 22.35
C SER A 258 -2.72 23.25 22.16
N GLY A 259 -3.15 23.99 21.13
CA GLY A 259 -2.71 25.38 20.89
C GLY A 259 -3.55 26.43 21.65
N LYS A 260 -4.68 26.03 22.24
CA LYS A 260 -5.60 26.90 22.98
C LYS A 260 -5.89 26.27 24.35
N GLN A 261 -5.23 26.79 25.39
CA GLN A 261 -5.52 26.68 26.83
C GLN A 261 -4.62 25.76 27.69
N ASP A 262 -4.00 26.41 28.68
CA ASP A 262 -3.51 25.91 29.97
C ASP A 262 -4.62 25.32 30.89
N GLY A 263 -5.77 24.89 30.36
CA GLY A 263 -6.97 24.55 31.14
C GLY A 263 -7.50 23.12 31.02
N ALA A 264 -7.18 22.38 29.95
CA ALA A 264 -7.73 21.04 29.74
C ALA A 264 -6.91 19.92 30.44
N GLY A 265 -5.62 20.17 30.71
CA GLY A 265 -4.72 19.20 31.34
C GLY A 265 -4.98 18.92 32.82
N THR A 266 -5.80 19.74 33.49
CA THR A 266 -6.08 19.62 34.93
C THR A 266 -7.10 18.53 35.27
N PHE A 267 -7.92 18.07 34.31
CA PHE A 267 -8.94 17.04 34.54
C PHE A 267 -8.41 15.60 34.47
N PHE A 268 -7.41 15.31 33.63
CA PHE A 268 -6.87 13.96 33.42
C PHE A 268 -5.66 13.65 34.32
N THR A 269 -5.77 13.97 35.61
CA THR A 269 -4.67 13.69 36.55
C THR A 269 -4.78 12.29 37.13
N LYS A 270 -3.63 11.62 37.31
CA LYS A 270 -3.52 10.29 37.95
C LYS A 270 -4.40 10.13 39.20
N LYS A 271 -4.51 11.19 40.01
CA LYS A 271 -5.29 11.22 41.25
C LYS A 271 -6.78 10.88 41.06
N HIS A 272 -7.37 11.24 39.92
CA HIS A 272 -8.80 11.06 39.65
C HIS A 272 -9.12 9.78 38.87
N LEU A 273 -8.14 9.23 38.15
CA LEU A 273 -8.35 8.14 37.19
C LEU A 273 -7.82 6.77 37.69
N CYS A 274 -6.92 6.74 38.68
CA CYS A 274 -6.19 5.53 39.08
C CYS A 274 -7.06 4.39 39.65
N ASN A 275 -8.27 4.68 40.09
CA ASN A 275 -9.20 3.69 40.67
C ASN A 275 -10.49 3.53 39.86
N LYS A 276 -10.53 4.05 38.63
CA LYS A 276 -11.72 4.05 37.76
C LYS A 276 -11.46 3.24 36.50
N LYS A 277 -12.46 2.50 36.05
CA LYS A 277 -12.43 1.85 34.73
C LYS A 277 -12.73 2.89 33.64
N VAL A 278 -11.71 3.33 32.90
CA VAL A 278 -11.78 4.47 31.96
C VAL A 278 -11.66 4.01 30.50
N LEU A 279 -12.49 4.57 29.62
CA LEU A 279 -12.27 4.60 28.17
C LEU A 279 -11.84 6.01 27.75
N LEU A 280 -10.65 6.16 27.18
CA LEU A 280 -10.15 7.43 26.68
C LEU A 280 -9.75 7.30 25.21
N ILE A 281 -10.35 8.11 24.34
CA ILE A 281 -9.93 8.21 22.93
C ILE A 281 -9.30 9.58 22.68
N LEU A 282 -8.05 9.58 22.22
CA LEU A 282 -7.33 10.77 21.78
C LEU A 282 -7.21 10.73 20.26
N ASP A 283 -7.93 11.62 19.56
CA ASP A 283 -7.98 11.65 18.10
C ASP A 283 -7.03 12.70 17.50
N ASP A 284 -6.34 12.34 16.41
CA ASP A 284 -5.37 13.16 15.66
C ASP A 284 -4.24 13.73 16.53
N VAL A 285 -3.59 12.85 17.29
CA VAL A 285 -2.40 13.20 18.08
C VAL A 285 -1.18 13.32 17.17
N HIS A 286 -0.41 14.41 17.33
CA HIS A 286 0.73 14.72 16.45
C HIS A 286 2.03 15.06 17.20
N GLN A 287 2.00 15.17 18.54
CA GLN A 287 3.18 15.43 19.35
C GLN A 287 3.23 14.56 20.60
N LEU A 288 4.43 14.09 20.95
CA LEU A 288 4.63 13.25 22.13
C LEU A 288 4.24 13.95 23.44
N ASN A 289 4.41 15.28 23.53
CA ASN A 289 4.02 16.04 24.71
C ASN A 289 2.50 16.00 24.96
N GLN A 290 1.68 15.93 23.91
CA GLN A 290 0.23 15.77 24.07
C GLN A 290 -0.11 14.45 24.76
N LEU A 291 0.57 13.35 24.38
CA LEU A 291 0.41 12.05 25.05
C LEU A 291 0.90 12.09 26.49
N LYS A 292 2.09 12.66 26.74
CA LYS A 292 2.63 12.77 28.10
C LYS A 292 1.71 13.55 29.04
N THR A 293 0.99 14.55 28.53
CA THR A 293 0.06 15.37 29.31
C THR A 293 -1.32 14.74 29.47
N LEU A 294 -1.90 14.17 28.41
CA LEU A 294 -3.29 13.69 28.40
C LEU A 294 -3.44 12.21 28.78
N ALA A 295 -2.42 11.39 28.49
CA ALA A 295 -2.44 9.96 28.75
C ALA A 295 -1.02 9.47 29.11
N GLY A 296 -0.57 9.78 30.33
CA GLY A 296 0.81 9.57 30.79
C GLY A 296 1.26 8.11 30.81
N LYS A 297 1.08 7.40 31.93
CA LYS A 297 1.51 6.00 32.10
C LYS A 297 0.31 5.12 32.46
N LYS A 298 0.46 3.79 32.33
CA LYS A 298 -0.61 2.83 32.67
C LYS A 298 -1.10 2.96 34.12
N ASP A 299 -0.26 3.38 35.04
CA ASP A 299 -0.59 3.59 36.46
C ASP A 299 -1.44 4.85 36.73
N TRP A 300 -1.75 5.63 35.69
CA TRP A 300 -2.74 6.71 35.78
C TRP A 300 -4.18 6.19 35.78
N PHE A 301 -4.41 4.96 35.32
CA PHE A 301 -5.76 4.44 35.06
C PHE A 301 -6.04 3.20 35.91
N GLY A 302 -7.29 3.03 36.33
CA GLY A 302 -7.75 1.85 37.05
C GLY A 302 -7.82 0.60 36.18
N VAL A 303 -7.88 -0.56 36.83
CA VAL A 303 -7.93 -1.87 36.19
C VAL A 303 -9.12 -1.95 35.22
N GLY A 304 -8.92 -2.55 34.04
CA GLY A 304 -9.94 -2.67 32.99
C GLY A 304 -10.04 -1.46 32.06
N SER A 305 -9.16 -0.45 32.19
CA SER A 305 -9.18 0.76 31.35
C SER A 305 -8.62 0.53 29.93
N ARG A 306 -9.15 1.28 28.96
CA ARG A 306 -8.73 1.26 27.54
C ARG A 306 -8.44 2.68 27.06
N ILE A 307 -7.23 2.87 26.55
CA ILE A 307 -6.76 4.16 26.00
C ILE A 307 -6.47 3.94 24.52
N ILE A 308 -7.20 4.64 23.66
CA ILE A 308 -7.08 4.56 22.20
C ILE A 308 -6.52 5.87 21.68
N ILE A 309 -5.46 5.81 20.88
CA ILE A 309 -4.81 6.98 20.31
C ILE A 309 -4.86 6.84 18.80
N THR A 310 -5.44 7.82 18.11
CA THR A 310 -5.33 7.89 16.65
C THR A 310 -4.21 8.86 16.26
N THR A 311 -3.38 8.46 15.31
CA THR A 311 -2.30 9.31 14.81
C THR A 311 -1.94 8.99 13.36
N ARG A 312 -1.28 9.92 12.68
CA ARG A 312 -0.70 9.69 11.35
C ARG A 312 0.73 9.16 11.42
N ASP A 313 1.35 9.23 12.60
CA ASP A 313 2.77 8.97 12.82
C ASP A 313 2.94 7.77 13.77
N GLU A 314 3.38 6.64 13.22
CA GLU A 314 3.64 5.43 14.02
C GLU A 314 4.69 5.68 15.11
N ARG A 315 5.68 6.54 14.84
CA ARG A 315 6.80 6.79 15.74
C ARG A 315 6.34 7.32 17.09
N LEU A 316 5.31 8.17 17.10
CA LEU A 316 4.72 8.68 18.34
C LEU A 316 4.21 7.56 19.26
N LEU A 317 3.66 6.50 18.68
CA LEU A 317 3.15 5.34 19.44
C LEU A 317 4.32 4.52 20.00
N VAL A 318 5.38 4.35 19.21
CA VAL A 318 6.61 3.64 19.62
C VAL A 318 7.31 4.38 20.75
N GLU A 319 7.50 5.70 20.62
CA GLU A 319 8.17 6.53 21.63
C GLU A 319 7.41 6.58 22.96
N HIS A 320 6.09 6.48 22.91
CA HIS A 320 5.25 6.39 24.10
C HIS A 320 5.20 4.97 24.71
N GLY A 321 5.77 3.96 24.04
CA GLY A 321 5.81 2.58 24.51
C GLY A 321 4.50 1.80 24.31
N ILE A 322 3.71 2.17 23.29
CA ILE A 322 2.45 1.51 22.97
C ILE A 322 2.73 0.24 22.17
N ALA A 323 2.53 -0.92 22.81
CA ALA A 323 2.78 -2.22 22.19
C ALA A 323 1.76 -2.56 21.09
N ILE A 324 0.47 -2.29 21.33
CA ILE A 324 -0.62 -2.63 20.41
C ILE A 324 -0.79 -1.50 19.40
N ARG A 325 -0.39 -1.74 18.16
CA ARG A 325 -0.47 -0.77 17.05
C ARG A 325 -1.25 -1.39 15.90
N TYR A 326 -2.35 -0.75 15.54
CA TYR A 326 -3.22 -1.16 14.45
C TYR A 326 -3.06 -0.17 13.29
N LYS A 327 -2.58 -0.66 12.15
CA LYS A 327 -2.50 0.12 10.91
C LYS A 327 -3.83 0.02 10.17
N VAL A 328 -4.46 1.16 9.91
CA VAL A 328 -5.70 1.22 9.13
C VAL A 328 -5.37 1.01 7.66
N GLU A 329 -5.91 -0.05 7.07
CA GLU A 329 -5.85 -0.33 5.63
C GLU A 329 -6.90 0.50 4.87
N VAL A 330 -6.67 0.67 3.58
CA VAL A 330 -7.67 1.28 2.68
C VAL A 330 -8.85 0.32 2.48
N LEU A 331 -10.03 0.86 2.15
CA LEU A 331 -11.22 0.06 1.90
C LEU A 331 -11.03 -0.82 0.65
N LYS A 332 -11.58 -2.04 0.69
CA LYS A 332 -11.63 -2.92 -0.49
C LYS A 332 -12.58 -2.34 -1.53
N ASP A 333 -12.44 -2.75 -2.79
CA ASP A 333 -13.24 -2.19 -3.90
C ASP A 333 -14.75 -2.25 -3.67
N ASP A 334 -15.26 -3.35 -3.10
CA ASP A 334 -16.69 -3.51 -2.82
C ASP A 334 -17.16 -2.54 -1.71
N GLU A 335 -16.39 -2.44 -0.63
CA GLU A 335 -16.65 -1.52 0.50
C GLU A 335 -16.51 -0.06 0.06
N ALA A 336 -15.53 0.22 -0.80
CA ALA A 336 -15.29 1.54 -1.35
C ALA A 336 -16.44 1.97 -2.26
N LEU A 337 -16.96 1.05 -3.08
CA LEU A 337 -18.12 1.29 -3.93
C LEU A 337 -19.38 1.57 -3.11
N GLU A 338 -19.65 0.77 -2.09
CA GLU A 338 -20.82 0.98 -1.24
C GLU A 338 -20.73 2.31 -0.46
N LEU A 339 -19.57 2.66 0.11
CA LEU A 339 -19.38 3.96 0.76
C LEU A 339 -19.55 5.13 -0.21
N PHE A 340 -18.99 5.02 -1.41
CA PHE A 340 -19.17 6.03 -2.46
C PHE A 340 -20.65 6.18 -2.83
N SER A 341 -21.36 5.06 -3.03
CA SER A 341 -22.77 5.04 -3.37
C SER A 341 -23.65 5.66 -2.30
N GLN A 342 -23.37 5.42 -1.02
CA GLN A 342 -24.11 6.05 0.07
C GLN A 342 -24.00 7.57 0.04
N ASN A 343 -22.87 8.11 -0.41
CA ASN A 343 -22.66 9.55 -0.51
C ASN A 343 -23.26 10.12 -1.80
N ALA A 344 -23.11 9.43 -2.93
CA ALA A 344 -23.53 9.87 -4.26
C ALA A 344 -25.02 9.67 -4.55
N PHE A 345 -25.65 8.63 -3.99
CA PHE A 345 -27.04 8.23 -4.28
C PHE A 345 -27.93 8.08 -3.04
N LYS A 346 -27.36 8.18 -1.83
CA LYS A 346 -28.06 7.84 -0.56
C LYS A 346 -28.59 6.40 -0.53
N LYS A 347 -27.89 5.49 -1.23
CA LYS A 347 -28.18 4.06 -1.34
C LYS A 347 -26.88 3.27 -1.26
N ASN A 348 -26.95 2.00 -0.91
CA ASN A 348 -25.76 1.13 -0.84
C ASN A 348 -25.24 0.69 -2.22
N GLN A 349 -25.99 0.94 -3.29
CA GLN A 349 -25.60 0.59 -4.65
C GLN A 349 -25.80 1.75 -5.62
N PRO A 350 -25.03 1.81 -6.72
CA PRO A 350 -25.23 2.78 -7.78
C PRO A 350 -26.60 2.63 -8.45
N GLU A 351 -27.14 3.74 -8.93
CA GLU A 351 -28.33 3.71 -9.79
C GLU A 351 -28.02 3.13 -11.18
N GLU A 352 -29.06 2.65 -11.87
CA GLU A 352 -28.92 2.05 -13.20
C GLU A 352 -28.24 3.02 -14.19
N GLY A 353 -27.21 2.54 -14.89
CA GLY A 353 -26.39 3.36 -15.79
C GLY A 353 -25.24 4.14 -15.13
N PHE A 354 -25.14 4.20 -13.80
CA PHE A 354 -24.04 4.89 -13.09
C PHE A 354 -22.93 3.96 -12.59
N LEU A 355 -23.07 2.64 -12.72
CA LEU A 355 -22.13 1.66 -12.16
C LEU A 355 -20.70 1.83 -12.68
N GLU A 356 -20.53 1.97 -13.99
CA GLU A 356 -19.19 2.12 -14.60
C GLU A 356 -18.53 3.44 -14.17
N LEU A 357 -19.29 4.55 -14.18
CA LEU A 357 -18.79 5.84 -13.71
C LEU A 357 -18.43 5.80 -12.22
N SER A 358 -19.25 5.14 -11.39
CA SER A 358 -18.96 4.96 -9.97
C SER A 358 -17.66 4.19 -9.76
N ARG A 359 -17.44 3.12 -10.52
CA ARG A 359 -16.17 2.36 -10.50
C ARG A 359 -14.97 3.22 -10.89
N CYS A 360 -15.11 4.13 -11.85
CA CYS A 360 -14.04 5.06 -12.21
C CYS A 360 -13.63 5.99 -11.03
N PHE A 361 -14.60 6.56 -10.31
CA PHE A 361 -14.32 7.39 -9.13
C PHE A 361 -13.77 6.58 -7.95
N VAL A 362 -14.29 5.38 -7.72
CA VAL A 362 -13.79 4.45 -6.69
C VAL A 362 -12.35 4.06 -6.99
N HIS A 363 -12.05 3.71 -8.24
CA HIS A 363 -10.71 3.38 -8.68
C HIS A 363 -9.74 4.55 -8.51
N TYR A 364 -10.17 5.78 -8.77
CA TYR A 364 -9.37 6.98 -8.49
C TYR A 364 -9.09 7.17 -7.00
N ALA A 365 -10.09 6.95 -6.15
CA ALA A 365 -9.96 7.12 -4.70
C ALA A 365 -9.14 6.01 -4.02
N LYS A 366 -8.95 4.86 -4.69
CA LYS A 366 -8.18 3.68 -4.20
C LYS A 366 -8.47 3.30 -2.75
N GLY A 367 -9.76 3.29 -2.40
CA GLY A 367 -10.21 2.87 -1.07
C GLY A 367 -10.01 3.91 0.04
N LEU A 368 -9.57 5.14 -0.27
CA LEU A 368 -9.42 6.20 0.74
C LEU A 368 -10.81 6.77 1.13
N PRO A 369 -11.29 6.56 2.38
CA PRO A 369 -12.66 6.92 2.77
C PRO A 369 -12.99 8.41 2.59
N LEU A 370 -12.03 9.29 2.90
CA LEU A 370 -12.20 10.72 2.75
C LEU A 370 -12.39 11.14 1.28
N ALA A 371 -11.66 10.51 0.36
CA ALA A 371 -11.79 10.79 -1.06
C ALA A 371 -13.15 10.28 -1.58
N LEU A 372 -13.54 9.06 -1.22
CA LEU A 372 -14.82 8.46 -1.60
C LEU A 372 -16.02 9.31 -1.13
N THR A 373 -16.02 9.72 0.13
CA THR A 373 -17.09 10.55 0.72
C THR A 373 -17.17 11.94 0.08
N THR A 374 -16.02 12.58 -0.13
CA THR A 374 -15.94 13.92 -0.75
C THR A 374 -16.40 13.89 -2.20
N LEU A 375 -15.92 12.91 -2.99
CA LEU A 375 -16.29 12.77 -4.40
C LEU A 375 -17.76 12.37 -4.56
N GLY A 376 -18.25 11.42 -3.77
CA GLY A 376 -19.65 11.03 -3.79
C GLY A 376 -20.57 12.20 -3.44
N SER A 377 -20.24 12.96 -2.39
CA SER A 377 -21.01 14.16 -2.02
C SER A 377 -20.94 15.25 -3.10
N PHE A 378 -19.79 15.41 -3.75
CA PHE A 378 -19.63 16.31 -4.88
C PHE A 378 -20.46 15.89 -6.11
N LEU A 379 -20.87 14.64 -6.24
CA LEU A 379 -21.63 14.14 -7.39
C LEU A 379 -23.14 14.01 -7.13
N TYR A 380 -23.55 14.08 -5.86
CA TYR A 380 -24.94 13.95 -5.45
C TYR A 380 -25.88 14.88 -6.25
N GLY A 381 -26.97 14.30 -6.78
CA GLY A 381 -28.00 14.99 -7.54
C GLY A 381 -27.61 15.44 -8.96
N ARG A 382 -26.44 15.05 -9.47
CA ARG A 382 -25.99 15.37 -10.84
C ARG A 382 -26.27 14.21 -11.82
N ASP A 383 -26.56 14.57 -13.06
CA ASP A 383 -26.76 13.63 -14.18
C ASP A 383 -25.44 13.03 -14.70
N GLN A 384 -25.53 12.00 -15.56
CA GLN A 384 -24.37 11.26 -16.07
C GLN A 384 -23.40 12.12 -16.88
N ASP A 385 -23.87 13.14 -17.61
CA ASP A 385 -23.00 14.00 -18.41
C ASP A 385 -22.15 14.89 -17.52
N LYS A 386 -22.73 15.42 -16.43
CA LYS A 386 -21.97 16.12 -15.38
C LYS A 386 -20.99 15.20 -14.65
N TRP A 387 -21.32 13.92 -14.44
CA TRP A 387 -20.38 12.94 -13.87
C TRP A 387 -19.19 12.68 -14.79
N LYS A 388 -19.43 12.50 -16.10
CA LYS A 388 -18.35 12.36 -17.11
C LYS A 388 -17.46 13.60 -17.12
N SER A 389 -18.07 14.79 -17.20
CA SER A 389 -17.32 16.06 -17.15
C SER A 389 -16.53 16.24 -15.85
N ALA A 390 -17.10 15.87 -14.70
CA ALA A 390 -16.39 15.88 -13.43
C ALA A 390 -15.20 14.90 -13.43
N PHE A 391 -15.37 13.71 -14.00
CA PHE A 391 -14.30 12.72 -14.11
C PHE A 391 -13.17 13.19 -15.04
N ASP A 392 -13.51 13.76 -16.20
CA ASP A 392 -12.54 14.32 -17.16
C ASP A 392 -11.69 15.43 -16.54
N ASN A 393 -12.28 16.19 -15.61
CA ASN A 393 -11.60 17.25 -14.89
C ASN A 393 -10.89 16.78 -13.61
N LEU A 394 -11.15 15.57 -13.11
CA LEU A 394 -10.69 15.11 -11.79
C LEU A 394 -9.16 15.15 -11.62
N ARG A 395 -8.43 14.85 -12.71
CA ARG A 395 -6.96 14.90 -12.73
C ARG A 395 -6.39 16.30 -13.02
N LYS A 396 -7.19 17.21 -13.56
CA LYS A 396 -6.80 18.57 -13.94
C LYS A 396 -7.12 19.58 -12.83
N ILE A 397 -8.24 19.39 -12.15
CA ILE A 397 -8.76 20.26 -11.11
C ILE A 397 -8.82 19.45 -9.82
N ARG A 398 -7.84 19.70 -8.94
CA ARG A 398 -7.74 18.99 -7.67
C ARG A 398 -8.83 19.42 -6.70
N ASN A 399 -9.42 18.47 -5.99
CA ASN A 399 -10.39 18.78 -4.95
C ASN A 399 -9.67 19.40 -3.72
N PRO A 400 -9.99 20.65 -3.33
CA PRO A 400 -9.28 21.34 -2.25
C PRO A 400 -9.38 20.61 -0.91
N THR A 401 -10.52 19.99 -0.60
CA THR A 401 -10.75 19.30 0.67
C THR A 401 -9.85 18.07 0.81
N ILE A 402 -9.77 17.25 -0.24
CA ILE A 402 -8.89 16.07 -0.27
C ILE A 402 -7.43 16.53 -0.17
N PHE A 403 -7.05 17.53 -0.96
CA PHE A 403 -5.69 18.06 -0.99
C PHE A 403 -5.24 18.59 0.38
N HIS A 404 -6.01 19.48 1.02
CA HIS A 404 -5.63 20.05 2.31
C HIS A 404 -5.54 19.00 3.41
N SER A 405 -6.44 18.01 3.43
CA SER A 405 -6.44 16.96 4.45
C SER A 405 -5.20 16.07 4.37
N LEU A 406 -4.75 15.73 3.15
CA LEU A 406 -3.52 14.96 2.95
C LEU A 406 -2.28 15.81 3.24
N ARG A 407 -2.29 17.08 2.81
CA ARG A 407 -1.14 18.01 2.91
C ARG A 407 -0.68 18.26 4.33
N VAL A 408 -1.59 18.18 5.31
CA VAL A 408 -1.27 18.29 6.73
C VAL A 408 -0.06 17.45 7.16
N SER A 409 0.07 16.22 6.64
CA SER A 409 1.20 15.34 7.00
C SER A 409 2.52 15.78 6.37
N TYR A 410 2.46 16.48 5.24
CA TYR A 410 3.62 17.04 4.55
C TYR A 410 4.08 18.35 5.20
N ASP A 411 3.16 19.25 5.54
CA ASP A 411 3.49 20.57 6.09
C ASP A 411 4.25 20.46 7.44
N GLY A 412 3.98 19.41 8.21
CA GLY A 412 4.64 19.13 9.49
C GLY A 412 6.02 18.46 9.42
N GLN A 413 6.58 18.25 8.21
CA GLN A 413 7.89 17.63 8.01
C GLN A 413 9.05 18.64 8.10
N GLU A 414 10.27 18.13 8.32
CA GLU A 414 11.50 18.91 8.12
C GLU A 414 11.68 19.25 6.63
N GLU A 415 12.35 20.37 6.34
CA GLU A 415 12.55 20.85 4.96
C GLU A 415 13.28 19.82 4.07
N ILE A 416 14.22 19.06 4.63
CA ILE A 416 14.90 18.00 3.89
C ILE A 416 13.96 16.85 3.53
N ASP A 417 13.07 16.47 4.45
CA ASP A 417 12.12 15.37 4.26
C ASP A 417 11.03 15.77 3.25
N LYS A 418 10.63 17.05 3.25
CA LYS A 418 9.78 17.62 2.19
C LYS A 418 10.44 17.50 0.82
N LYS A 419 11.71 17.89 0.70
CA LYS A 419 12.44 17.80 -0.59
C LYS A 419 12.59 16.35 -1.06
N ILE A 420 12.90 15.42 -0.15
CA ILE A 420 12.96 13.98 -0.46
C ILE A 420 11.61 13.46 -0.91
N PHE A 421 10.53 13.78 -0.18
CA PHE A 421 9.17 13.38 -0.53
C PHE A 421 8.80 13.81 -1.95
N LEU A 422 9.06 15.08 -2.30
CA LEU A 422 8.80 15.60 -3.65
C LEU A 422 9.66 14.93 -4.72
N ASP A 423 10.96 14.70 -4.47
CA ASP A 423 11.85 14.00 -5.42
C ASP A 423 11.37 12.56 -5.68
N VAL A 424 10.96 11.84 -4.63
CA VAL A 424 10.43 10.49 -4.78
C VAL A 424 9.13 10.53 -5.59
N ALA A 425 8.22 11.47 -5.30
CA ALA A 425 6.92 11.55 -5.96
C ALA A 425 7.02 11.91 -7.45
N CYS A 426 7.97 12.77 -7.81
CA CYS A 426 8.17 13.18 -9.19
C CYS A 426 8.95 12.13 -10.01
N PHE A 427 9.95 11.45 -9.41
CA PHE A 427 10.95 10.71 -10.21
C PHE A 427 11.19 9.27 -9.79
N HIS A 428 10.78 8.84 -8.59
CA HIS A 428 11.26 7.58 -8.00
C HIS A 428 10.19 6.63 -7.44
N THR A 429 8.91 6.97 -7.49
CA THR A 429 7.82 6.02 -7.22
C THR A 429 7.93 4.79 -8.14
N GLY A 430 7.82 3.60 -7.57
CA GLY A 430 7.95 2.31 -8.25
C GLY A 430 9.37 1.79 -8.40
N LYS A 431 10.40 2.55 -8.04
CA LYS A 431 11.81 2.13 -8.13
C LYS A 431 12.21 1.28 -6.90
N ASP A 432 13.27 0.48 -7.08
CA ASP A 432 13.85 -0.34 -6.01
C ASP A 432 14.37 0.51 -4.84
N GLU A 433 14.09 0.10 -3.60
CA GLU A 433 14.39 0.84 -2.37
C GLU A 433 15.85 1.26 -2.28
N GLU A 434 16.78 0.33 -2.53
CA GLU A 434 18.22 0.59 -2.41
C GLU A 434 18.69 1.56 -3.50
N GLN A 435 18.13 1.47 -4.70
CA GLN A 435 18.42 2.42 -5.77
C GLN A 435 17.91 3.83 -5.42
N VAL A 436 16.72 3.95 -4.82
CA VAL A 436 16.19 5.25 -4.41
C VAL A 436 17.06 5.86 -3.32
N ILE A 437 17.49 5.08 -2.33
CA ILE A 437 18.41 5.52 -1.27
C ILE A 437 19.74 5.99 -1.87
N GLU A 438 20.37 5.22 -2.76
CA GLU A 438 21.63 5.60 -3.41
C GLU A 438 21.51 6.93 -4.17
N ILE A 439 20.40 7.12 -4.89
CA ILE A 439 20.11 8.36 -5.63
C ILE A 439 19.97 9.53 -4.67
N LEU A 440 19.15 9.40 -3.63
CA LEU A 440 18.90 10.47 -2.66
C LEU A 440 20.18 10.80 -1.86
N ASP A 441 20.97 9.80 -1.48
CA ASP A 441 22.25 10.00 -0.82
C ASP A 441 23.22 10.79 -1.70
N SER A 442 23.24 10.49 -2.99
CA SER A 442 24.05 11.20 -3.98
C SER A 442 23.59 12.65 -4.17
N ILE A 443 22.28 12.88 -4.17
CA ILE A 443 21.67 14.21 -4.35
C ILE A 443 21.86 15.08 -3.10
N TYR A 444 21.63 14.55 -1.90
CA TYR A 444 21.61 15.34 -0.68
C TYR A 444 22.89 15.25 0.13
N ASN A 445 23.79 14.31 -0.19
CA ASN A 445 25.01 14.02 0.57
C ASN A 445 24.72 13.71 2.05
N ILE A 446 23.67 12.93 2.29
CA ILE A 446 23.23 12.45 3.60
C ILE A 446 22.92 10.96 3.51
N SER A 447 22.74 10.29 4.66
CA SER A 447 22.12 8.96 4.70
C SER A 447 20.60 9.11 4.68
N SER A 448 19.97 8.88 3.54
CA SER A 448 18.53 9.06 3.31
C SER A 448 17.67 7.92 3.85
N ARG A 449 18.26 6.76 4.22
CA ARG A 449 17.51 5.59 4.72
C ARG A 449 16.58 5.94 5.89
N ILE A 450 17.11 6.62 6.91
CA ILE A 450 16.30 7.05 8.06
C ILE A 450 15.21 8.06 7.67
N ARG A 451 15.44 8.87 6.63
CA ARG A 451 14.46 9.84 6.13
C ARG A 451 13.32 9.16 5.37
N ILE A 452 13.63 8.12 4.59
CA ILE A 452 12.63 7.24 3.98
C ILE A 452 11.80 6.55 5.07
N ASP A 453 12.44 6.02 6.12
CA ASP A 453 11.75 5.42 7.27
C ASP A 453 10.78 6.42 7.93
N ILE A 454 11.21 7.66 8.17
CA ILE A 454 10.34 8.73 8.72
C ILE A 454 9.11 8.96 7.82
N LEU A 455 9.29 9.01 6.50
CA LEU A 455 8.17 9.20 5.57
C LEU A 455 7.21 7.98 5.57
N ILE A 456 7.71 6.77 5.79
CA ILE A 456 6.89 5.56 5.96
C ILE A 456 6.13 5.59 7.30
N GLU A 457 6.81 5.94 8.39
CA GLU A 457 6.22 6.08 9.73
C GLU A 457 5.08 7.11 9.73
N LYS A 458 5.18 8.16 8.91
CA LYS A 458 4.11 9.16 8.69
C LYS A 458 3.07 8.79 7.62
N SER A 459 3.10 7.55 7.12
CA SER A 459 2.18 7.03 6.10
C SER A 459 2.19 7.81 4.77
N LEU A 460 3.30 8.46 4.41
CA LEU A 460 3.48 9.15 3.12
C LEU A 460 4.07 8.23 2.06
N LEU A 461 4.88 7.25 2.45
CA LEU A 461 5.46 6.22 1.60
C LEU A 461 5.04 4.82 2.05
N ILE A 462 5.10 3.87 1.11
CA ILE A 462 4.87 2.45 1.36
C ILE A 462 6.02 1.66 0.72
N ILE A 463 6.52 0.62 1.39
CA ILE A 463 7.43 -0.34 0.78
C ILE A 463 6.64 -1.59 0.39
N GLU A 464 6.53 -1.83 -0.91
CA GLU A 464 5.94 -3.06 -1.44
C GLU A 464 7.03 -4.12 -1.65
N LYS A 465 6.75 -5.33 -1.18
CA LYS A 465 7.65 -6.49 -1.28
C LYS A 465 7.11 -7.47 -2.29
N PHE A 466 7.85 -7.67 -3.38
CA PHE A 466 7.56 -8.69 -4.39
C PHE A 466 8.76 -9.64 -4.49
N HIS A 467 8.58 -10.87 -3.98
CA HIS A 467 9.67 -11.86 -3.87
C HIS A 467 10.92 -11.28 -3.20
N ASP A 468 12.05 -11.23 -3.90
CA ASP A 468 13.35 -10.74 -3.42
C ASP A 468 13.56 -9.22 -3.64
N HIS A 469 12.56 -8.50 -4.17
CA HIS A 469 12.64 -7.07 -4.45
C HIS A 469 11.73 -6.24 -3.54
N LYS A 470 12.24 -5.06 -3.14
CA LYS A 470 11.51 -4.06 -2.38
C LYS A 470 11.42 -2.78 -3.19
N SER A 471 10.22 -2.26 -3.39
CA SER A 471 10.00 -1.03 -4.14
C SER A 471 9.35 0.05 -3.28
N VAL A 472 9.76 1.30 -3.52
CA VAL A 472 9.18 2.47 -2.88
C VAL A 472 7.93 2.89 -3.65
N GLN A 473 6.79 2.90 -2.98
CA GLN A 473 5.49 3.24 -3.54
C GLN A 473 4.87 4.42 -2.80
N MET A 474 3.97 5.12 -3.49
CA MET A 474 3.09 6.12 -2.91
C MET A 474 1.66 5.81 -3.29
N HIS A 475 0.73 6.16 -2.42
CA HIS A 475 -0.68 6.20 -2.80
C HIS A 475 -0.88 7.29 -3.86
N ASP A 476 -1.65 7.03 -4.92
CA ASP A 476 -1.86 7.96 -6.05
C ASP A 476 -2.26 9.36 -5.57
N LEU A 477 -3.25 9.47 -4.68
CA LEU A 477 -3.66 10.78 -4.14
C LEU A 477 -2.56 11.51 -3.34
N ILE A 478 -1.63 10.79 -2.72
CA ILE A 478 -0.47 11.39 -2.04
C ILE A 478 0.55 11.88 -3.07
N GLN A 479 0.79 11.10 -4.12
CA GLN A 479 1.66 11.49 -5.22
C GLN A 479 1.10 12.69 -5.98
N GLU A 480 -0.22 12.72 -6.24
CA GLU A 480 -0.92 13.84 -6.85
C GLU A 480 -0.88 15.10 -5.97
N MET A 481 -0.98 14.94 -4.65
CA MET A 481 -0.75 16.05 -3.72
C MET A 481 0.68 16.60 -3.84
N ALA A 482 1.70 15.74 -3.98
CA ALA A 482 3.07 16.18 -4.19
C ALA A 482 3.23 16.97 -5.50
N TRP A 483 2.61 16.49 -6.58
CA TRP A 483 2.58 17.17 -7.87
C TRP A 483 1.90 18.54 -7.79
N GLU A 484 0.79 18.62 -7.09
CA GLU A 484 0.07 19.87 -6.87
C GLU A 484 0.89 20.86 -6.02
N ILE A 485 1.63 20.38 -5.01
CA ILE A 485 2.54 21.24 -4.22
C ILE A 485 3.56 21.91 -5.13
N VAL A 486 4.18 21.18 -6.06
CA VAL A 486 5.14 21.77 -7.01
C VAL A 486 4.45 22.67 -8.03
N HIS A 487 3.24 22.30 -8.50
CA HIS A 487 2.46 23.15 -9.38
C HIS A 487 2.13 24.52 -8.74
N LEU A 488 1.78 24.53 -7.44
CA LEU A 488 1.47 25.73 -6.68
C LEU A 488 2.67 26.65 -6.40
N GLU A 489 3.91 26.19 -6.64
CA GLU A 489 5.08 27.07 -6.61
C GLU A 489 5.00 28.13 -7.73
N SER A 490 4.49 27.72 -8.90
CA SER A 490 4.12 28.63 -9.99
C SER A 490 3.12 27.96 -10.94
N PRO A 491 1.82 28.29 -10.82
CA PRO A 491 0.78 27.66 -11.63
C PRO A 491 0.93 27.94 -13.12
N GLU A 492 1.23 29.20 -13.49
CA GLU A 492 1.28 29.66 -14.87
C GLU A 492 2.64 29.47 -15.54
N GLU A 493 3.74 29.50 -14.77
CA GLU A 493 5.10 29.52 -15.30
C GLU A 493 5.89 28.28 -14.86
N PRO A 494 5.92 27.20 -15.67
CA PRO A 494 6.66 25.98 -15.34
C PRO A 494 8.14 26.25 -15.04
N CYS A 495 8.73 27.27 -15.66
CA CYS A 495 10.13 27.62 -15.48
C CYS A 495 10.49 28.10 -14.05
N GLN A 496 9.49 28.45 -13.22
CA GLN A 496 9.66 28.88 -11.83
C GLN A 496 9.39 27.75 -10.82
N ARG A 497 9.10 26.53 -11.28
CA ARG A 497 8.90 25.36 -10.42
C ARG A 497 10.23 24.68 -10.09
N SER A 498 10.31 24.09 -8.91
CA SER A 498 11.48 23.38 -8.41
C SER A 498 11.73 22.04 -9.09
N ARG A 499 10.67 21.37 -9.56
CA ARG A 499 10.73 20.06 -10.22
C ARG A 499 9.93 20.06 -11.51
N LEU A 500 10.50 19.47 -12.55
CA LEU A 500 9.84 19.27 -13.83
C LEU A 500 9.88 17.79 -14.21
N TRP A 501 8.71 17.18 -14.37
CA TRP A 501 8.56 15.79 -14.78
C TRP A 501 7.54 15.56 -15.91
N HIS A 502 6.72 16.56 -16.21
CA HIS A 502 5.73 16.49 -17.29
C HIS A 502 6.36 16.89 -18.63
N GLY A 503 6.13 16.10 -19.68
CA GLY A 503 6.72 16.33 -21.00
C GLY A 503 6.40 17.71 -21.60
N ASP A 504 5.16 18.18 -21.43
CA ASP A 504 4.74 19.48 -21.97
C ASP A 504 5.41 20.66 -21.25
N ASP A 505 5.51 20.59 -19.92
CA ASP A 505 6.16 21.63 -19.12
C ASP A 505 7.66 21.72 -19.45
N ILE A 506 8.31 20.55 -19.56
CA ILE A 506 9.72 20.45 -19.96
C ILE A 506 9.90 21.01 -21.38
N SER A 507 9.03 20.63 -22.32
CA SER A 507 9.06 21.13 -23.70
C SER A 507 8.93 22.65 -23.74
N HIS A 508 8.00 23.23 -22.98
CA HIS A 508 7.84 24.68 -22.88
C HIS A 508 9.13 25.38 -22.40
N VAL A 509 9.77 24.84 -21.36
CA VAL A 509 11.02 25.42 -20.82
C VAL A 509 12.16 25.38 -21.83
N PHE A 510 12.34 24.27 -22.54
CA PHE A 510 13.42 24.13 -23.53
C PHE A 510 13.13 24.87 -24.84
N MET A 511 11.91 24.80 -25.38
CA MET A 511 11.56 25.51 -26.62
C MET A 511 11.68 27.03 -26.51
N HIS A 512 11.48 27.59 -25.31
CA HIS A 512 11.58 29.03 -25.06
C HIS A 512 12.89 29.46 -24.39
N ASN A 513 13.83 28.53 -24.17
CA ASN A 513 15.07 28.78 -23.39
C ASN A 513 14.80 29.53 -22.08
N SER A 514 13.68 29.22 -21.41
CA SER A 514 13.17 29.97 -20.26
C SER A 514 13.63 29.40 -18.92
N GLY A 515 14.57 28.46 -18.92
CA GLY A 515 15.12 27.85 -17.71
C GLY A 515 15.59 28.89 -16.67
N THR A 516 15.30 28.63 -15.39
CA THR A 516 15.66 29.53 -14.29
C THR A 516 16.34 28.80 -13.15
N GLY A 517 16.89 29.57 -12.21
CA GLY A 517 17.49 29.05 -10.98
C GLY A 517 16.49 28.41 -10.00
N ALA A 518 15.19 28.53 -10.23
CA ALA A 518 14.18 27.86 -9.42
C ALA A 518 14.20 26.35 -9.64
N ILE A 519 14.53 25.89 -10.86
CA ILE A 519 14.50 24.48 -11.22
C ILE A 519 15.67 23.75 -10.55
N GLU A 520 15.34 22.85 -9.63
CA GLU A 520 16.29 22.03 -8.90
C GLU A 520 16.41 20.62 -9.51
N ALA A 521 15.36 20.08 -10.13
CA ALA A 521 15.39 18.74 -10.73
C ALA A 521 14.51 18.63 -11.99
N ILE A 522 15.02 17.94 -13.01
CA ILE A 522 14.31 17.66 -14.27
C ILE A 522 14.40 16.16 -14.55
N GLY A 523 13.27 15.54 -14.90
CA GLY A 523 13.21 14.12 -15.19
C GLY A 523 12.10 13.75 -16.17
N LEU A 524 12.44 13.24 -17.35
CA LEU A 524 11.49 12.68 -18.31
C LEU A 524 11.94 11.26 -18.71
N ARG A 525 11.04 10.31 -18.53
CA ARG A 525 11.21 8.93 -19.00
C ARG A 525 10.04 8.56 -19.89
N LEU A 526 10.32 8.36 -21.16
CA LEU A 526 9.31 7.94 -22.12
C LEU A 526 9.26 6.41 -22.22
N PRO A 527 8.06 5.81 -22.42
CA PRO A 527 7.93 4.36 -22.55
C PRO A 527 8.54 3.83 -23.85
N LYS A 528 8.67 4.68 -24.86
CA LYS A 528 9.30 4.40 -26.15
C LYS A 528 10.30 5.50 -26.45
N LEU A 529 11.29 5.16 -27.27
CA LEU A 529 12.26 6.12 -27.77
C LEU A 529 11.57 7.12 -28.70
N GLU A 530 11.62 8.41 -28.34
CA GLU A 530 11.00 9.48 -29.10
C GLU A 530 11.98 10.63 -29.32
N GLU A 531 11.86 11.28 -30.48
CA GLU A 531 12.65 12.45 -30.84
C GLU A 531 11.86 13.73 -30.57
N VAL A 532 12.44 14.61 -29.75
CA VAL A 532 11.84 15.88 -29.34
C VAL A 532 12.62 17.05 -29.92
N HIS A 533 11.90 18.03 -30.43
CA HIS A 533 12.46 19.19 -31.11
C HIS A 533 12.68 20.33 -30.12
N TRP A 534 13.62 20.11 -29.19
CA TRP A 534 13.94 21.05 -28.13
C TRP A 534 15.23 21.83 -28.44
N ASP A 535 15.23 23.11 -28.07
CA ASP A 535 16.45 23.92 -28.05
C ASP A 535 17.10 23.84 -26.66
N CYS A 536 18.11 22.98 -26.52
CA CYS A 536 18.85 22.85 -25.28
C CYS A 536 20.04 23.80 -25.20
N SER A 537 20.24 24.68 -26.20
CA SER A 537 21.47 25.46 -26.31
C SER A 537 21.70 26.40 -25.13
N GLU A 538 20.66 27.12 -24.67
CA GLU A 538 20.78 28.14 -23.63
C GLU A 538 19.93 27.88 -22.39
N ALA A 539 18.93 27.00 -22.46
CA ALA A 539 18.02 26.72 -21.35
C ALA A 539 18.74 26.38 -20.03
N PHE A 540 19.83 25.62 -20.09
CA PHE A 540 20.59 25.21 -18.90
C PHE A 540 21.44 26.31 -18.25
N SER A 541 21.77 27.37 -19.00
CA SER A 541 22.74 28.40 -18.57
C SER A 541 22.32 29.12 -17.28
N LYS A 542 21.00 29.26 -17.05
CA LYS A 542 20.42 29.95 -15.89
C LYS A 542 20.00 29.02 -14.75
N MET A 543 20.01 27.69 -14.97
CA MET A 543 19.55 26.67 -14.02
C MET A 543 20.62 26.30 -12.98
N HIS A 544 21.16 27.31 -12.30
CA HIS A 544 22.31 27.14 -11.41
C HIS A 544 22.04 26.31 -10.13
N GLN A 545 20.78 25.94 -9.83
CA GLN A 545 20.41 25.06 -8.72
C GLN A 545 20.09 23.61 -9.16
N LEU A 546 20.20 23.29 -10.45
CA LEU A 546 19.84 21.97 -10.99
C LEU A 546 20.79 20.89 -10.46
N ARG A 547 20.26 19.99 -9.63
CA ARG A 547 21.02 18.89 -9.00
C ARG A 547 20.78 17.53 -9.66
N LEU A 548 19.61 17.33 -10.27
CA LEU A 548 19.21 16.08 -10.91
C LEU A 548 18.74 16.35 -12.35
N HIS A 549 19.32 15.62 -13.29
CA HIS A 549 18.87 15.58 -14.68
C HIS A 549 18.66 14.12 -15.10
N GLU A 550 17.45 13.74 -15.49
CA GLU A 550 17.10 12.40 -15.97
C GLU A 550 16.31 12.46 -17.29
N PHE A 551 16.97 12.21 -18.42
CA PHE A 551 16.31 11.94 -19.70
C PHE A 551 16.59 10.51 -20.13
N ASP A 552 15.51 9.74 -20.30
CA ASP A 552 15.57 8.35 -20.72
C ASP A 552 14.54 8.09 -21.82
N ASN A 553 14.99 7.42 -22.89
CA ASN A 553 14.25 7.26 -24.15
C ASN A 553 13.85 8.59 -24.83
N VAL A 554 14.63 9.66 -24.66
CA VAL A 554 14.41 10.97 -25.27
C VAL A 554 15.61 11.34 -26.14
N ILE A 555 15.39 11.57 -27.43
CA ILE A 555 16.40 12.11 -28.35
C ILE A 555 16.14 13.60 -28.53
N VAL A 556 17.10 14.42 -28.15
CA VAL A 556 17.02 15.88 -28.29
C VAL A 556 17.73 16.30 -29.57
N SER A 557 17.11 17.18 -30.35
CA SER A 557 17.65 17.65 -31.65
C SER A 557 18.92 18.51 -31.52
N SER A 558 19.05 19.27 -30.43
CA SER A 558 20.20 20.15 -30.16
C SER A 558 20.88 19.83 -28.83
N GLY A 559 22.19 19.97 -28.80
CA GLY A 559 22.98 19.75 -27.59
C GLY A 559 23.16 21.01 -26.75
N PRO A 560 23.39 20.87 -25.43
CA PRO A 560 23.60 22.02 -24.55
C PRO A 560 24.95 22.69 -24.80
N LYS A 561 24.97 24.04 -24.81
CA LYS A 561 26.24 24.82 -24.83
C LYS A 561 26.86 24.93 -23.45
N ASP A 562 26.04 24.94 -22.40
CA ASP A 562 26.45 25.00 -21.00
C ASP A 562 25.67 23.99 -20.16
N LEU A 563 26.29 23.49 -19.09
CA LEU A 563 25.64 22.65 -18.09
C LEU A 563 25.93 23.19 -16.68
N PRO A 564 24.94 23.13 -15.76
CA PRO A 564 25.11 23.70 -14.43
C PRO A 564 26.02 22.87 -13.53
N ASN A 565 27.02 23.51 -12.92
CA ASN A 565 28.01 22.86 -12.05
C ASN A 565 27.45 22.34 -10.71
N SER A 566 26.20 22.66 -10.39
CA SER A 566 25.45 22.14 -9.23
C SER A 566 24.94 20.70 -9.44
N LEU A 567 25.02 20.17 -10.66
CA LEU A 567 24.59 18.81 -10.99
C LEU A 567 25.32 17.76 -10.15
N ARG A 568 24.53 16.84 -9.59
CA ARG A 568 24.99 15.71 -8.79
C ARG A 568 24.73 14.38 -9.50
N ILE A 569 23.64 14.29 -10.24
CA ILE A 569 23.30 13.13 -11.06
C ILE A 569 22.90 13.61 -12.45
N ILE A 570 23.55 13.02 -13.46
CA ILE A 570 23.13 13.13 -14.84
C ILE A 570 22.82 11.73 -15.36
N ARG A 571 21.59 11.54 -15.80
CA ARG A 571 21.13 10.43 -16.64
C ARG A 571 20.63 11.05 -17.92
N TRP A 572 21.31 10.80 -19.02
CA TRP A 572 20.94 11.35 -20.31
C TRP A 572 21.25 10.33 -21.40
N SER A 573 20.34 9.38 -21.55
CA SER A 573 20.38 8.43 -22.65
C SER A 573 20.27 9.21 -23.97
N TRP A 574 21.02 8.80 -25.00
CA TRP A 574 21.01 9.43 -26.32
C TRP A 574 21.49 10.90 -26.34
N TYR A 575 22.49 11.23 -25.52
CA TYR A 575 23.05 12.58 -25.48
C TYR A 575 23.53 13.02 -26.88
N PRO A 576 23.09 14.20 -27.38
CA PRO A 576 23.23 14.55 -28.79
C PRO A 576 24.58 15.15 -29.18
N SER A 577 25.35 15.68 -28.22
CA SER A 577 26.64 16.33 -28.51
C SER A 577 27.81 15.36 -28.57
N LYS A 578 28.88 15.79 -29.25
CA LYS A 578 30.13 15.04 -29.37
C LYS A 578 30.98 15.03 -28.10
N SER A 579 30.78 15.98 -27.21
CA SER A 579 31.43 16.08 -25.90
C SER A 579 30.57 16.89 -24.93
N LEU A 580 30.92 16.86 -23.65
CA LEU A 580 30.35 17.77 -22.66
C LEU A 580 30.93 19.18 -22.84
N PRO A 581 30.17 20.24 -22.47
CA PRO A 581 30.66 21.61 -22.53
C PRO A 581 32.02 21.80 -21.85
N SER A 582 32.91 22.56 -22.47
CA SER A 582 34.25 22.82 -21.92
C SER A 582 34.19 23.61 -20.60
N SER A 583 33.20 24.51 -20.46
CA SER A 583 32.89 25.28 -19.24
C SER A 583 32.42 24.43 -18.06
N PHE A 584 32.07 23.16 -18.28
CA PHE A 584 31.45 22.30 -17.28
C PHE A 584 32.48 21.74 -16.30
N GLU A 585 32.42 22.18 -15.05
CA GLU A 585 33.28 21.76 -13.93
C GLU A 585 32.45 21.29 -12.71
N PRO A 586 31.72 20.16 -12.82
CA PRO A 586 30.75 19.79 -11.81
C PRO A 586 31.40 19.07 -10.62
N ARG A 587 32.00 19.83 -9.70
CA ARG A 587 32.70 19.28 -8.52
C ARG A 587 31.81 18.43 -7.61
N PHE A 588 30.49 18.61 -7.69
CA PHE A 588 29.50 17.86 -6.92
C PHE A 588 28.93 16.63 -7.63
N LEU A 589 29.34 16.37 -8.88
CA LEU A 589 28.83 15.24 -9.67
C LEU A 589 29.22 13.91 -9.01
N VAL A 590 28.23 13.07 -8.75
CA VAL A 590 28.38 11.72 -8.17
C VAL A 590 28.18 10.64 -9.22
N LYS A 591 27.23 10.84 -10.14
CA LYS A 591 26.81 9.84 -11.13
C LYS A 591 26.63 10.47 -12.51
N LEU A 592 27.34 9.91 -13.49
CA LEU A 592 27.25 10.28 -14.90
C LEU A 592 26.84 9.06 -15.72
N ASN A 593 25.65 9.09 -16.28
CA ASN A 593 25.11 8.04 -17.13
C ASN A 593 24.64 8.66 -18.44
N MET A 594 25.29 8.30 -19.55
CA MET A 594 25.05 8.83 -20.89
C MET A 594 25.10 7.69 -21.91
N LYS A 595 24.22 6.70 -21.74
CA LYS A 595 24.15 5.55 -22.66
C LYS A 595 23.71 5.97 -24.06
N HIS A 596 24.12 5.20 -25.07
CA HIS A 596 23.71 5.41 -26.47
C HIS A 596 24.03 6.82 -27.02
N SER A 597 25.08 7.46 -26.49
CA SER A 597 25.36 8.86 -26.81
C SER A 597 26.20 9.04 -28.07
N LYS A 598 26.11 10.23 -28.68
CA LYS A 598 26.94 10.63 -29.84
C LYS A 598 28.33 11.15 -29.44
N LEU A 599 28.78 10.82 -28.22
CA LEU A 599 30.05 11.27 -27.67
C LEU A 599 31.22 10.68 -28.48
N SER A 600 32.13 11.54 -28.95
CA SER A 600 33.42 11.11 -29.51
C SER A 600 34.51 11.07 -28.45
N HIS A 601 34.43 11.97 -27.47
CA HIS A 601 35.23 12.03 -26.24
C HIS A 601 34.34 12.65 -25.15
N LEU A 602 34.63 12.37 -23.87
CA LEU A 602 33.76 12.82 -22.80
C LEU A 602 33.93 14.33 -22.51
N TRP A 603 35.17 14.77 -22.31
CA TRP A 603 35.56 16.16 -22.10
C TRP A 603 37.06 16.35 -22.38
N ASP A 604 37.45 17.61 -22.55
CA ASP A 604 38.85 18.00 -22.74
C ASP A 604 39.57 18.23 -21.41
N GLY A 605 40.84 17.79 -21.35
CA GLY A 605 41.74 18.03 -20.24
C GLY A 605 41.41 17.27 -18.95
N ALA A 606 42.18 17.54 -17.91
CA ALA A 606 41.97 17.01 -16.56
C ALA A 606 40.84 17.76 -15.86
N LYS A 607 39.89 17.03 -15.26
CA LYS A 607 38.83 17.61 -14.41
C LYS A 607 38.95 17.13 -12.98
N VAL A 608 38.67 18.03 -12.03
CA VAL A 608 38.67 17.72 -10.59
C VAL A 608 37.25 17.37 -10.15
N LEU A 609 36.94 16.07 -10.12
CA LEU A 609 35.62 15.52 -9.85
C LEU A 609 35.68 14.55 -8.67
N SER A 610 36.02 15.08 -7.49
CA SER A 610 36.30 14.27 -6.29
C SER A 610 35.09 13.47 -5.82
N ASN A 611 33.86 13.84 -6.15
CA ASN A 611 32.66 13.11 -5.72
C ASN A 611 32.18 12.05 -6.72
N LEU A 612 32.76 12.00 -7.92
CA LEU A 612 32.28 11.14 -8.99
C LEU A 612 32.61 9.69 -8.71
N LYS A 613 31.55 8.87 -8.60
CA LYS A 613 31.63 7.44 -8.30
C LYS A 613 31.28 6.56 -9.48
N VAL A 614 30.45 7.04 -10.39
CA VAL A 614 29.92 6.23 -11.50
C VAL A 614 30.04 6.98 -12.82
N ILE A 615 30.67 6.34 -13.80
CA ILE A 615 30.65 6.72 -15.21
C ILE A 615 30.07 5.54 -16.00
N ASP A 616 28.96 5.78 -16.69
CA ASP A 616 28.29 4.81 -17.55
C ASP A 616 28.06 5.42 -18.94
N LEU A 617 28.86 5.00 -19.91
CA LEU A 617 28.82 5.46 -21.30
C LEU A 617 28.49 4.31 -22.25
N CYS A 618 27.90 3.22 -21.76
CA CYS A 618 27.65 2.04 -22.57
C CYS A 618 26.89 2.36 -23.87
N TYR A 619 27.19 1.62 -24.94
CA TYR A 619 26.64 1.81 -26.28
C TYR A 619 26.94 3.17 -26.93
N SER A 620 27.97 3.89 -26.46
CA SER A 620 28.45 5.10 -27.14
C SER A 620 29.42 4.72 -28.25
N ASP A 621 28.87 4.38 -29.42
CA ASP A 621 29.63 3.82 -30.55
C ASP A 621 30.64 4.78 -31.17
N GLN A 622 30.53 6.08 -30.92
CA GLN A 622 31.46 7.09 -31.47
C GLN A 622 32.65 7.39 -30.55
N LEU A 623 32.63 6.88 -29.31
CA LEU A 623 33.64 7.17 -28.30
C LEU A 623 34.98 6.54 -28.69
N THR A 624 36.02 7.34 -28.90
CA THR A 624 37.32 6.84 -29.39
C THR A 624 38.37 6.65 -28.29
N SER A 625 38.26 7.43 -27.21
CA SER A 625 39.19 7.43 -26.08
C SER A 625 38.50 7.67 -24.74
N THR A 626 39.10 7.21 -23.65
CA THR A 626 38.62 7.51 -22.28
C THR A 626 39.09 8.89 -21.81
N PRO A 627 38.40 9.55 -20.85
CA PRO A 627 38.86 10.80 -20.27
C PRO A 627 40.13 10.64 -19.42
N ASP A 628 40.73 11.76 -19.03
CA ASP A 628 41.69 11.80 -17.93
C ASP A 628 40.97 11.56 -16.58
N PHE A 629 41.51 10.62 -15.80
CA PHE A 629 41.02 10.19 -14.50
C PHE A 629 41.84 10.73 -13.31
N THR A 630 42.91 11.50 -13.52
CA THR A 630 43.80 12.01 -12.45
C THR A 630 43.05 12.74 -11.34
N GLY A 631 42.02 13.52 -11.67
CA GLY A 631 41.19 14.24 -10.71
C GLY A 631 39.93 13.49 -10.23
N ILE A 632 39.84 12.17 -10.43
CA ILE A 632 38.66 11.34 -10.14
C ILE A 632 39.00 10.15 -9.21
N PRO A 633 39.52 10.41 -8.00
CA PRO A 633 40.06 9.35 -7.13
C PRO A 633 38.99 8.43 -6.52
N ASN A 634 37.72 8.85 -6.56
CA ASN A 634 36.60 8.14 -5.92
C ASN A 634 35.74 7.32 -6.89
N LEU A 635 36.21 7.11 -8.12
CA LEU A 635 35.48 6.32 -9.11
C LEU A 635 35.35 4.85 -8.65
N GLU A 636 34.12 4.37 -8.52
CA GLU A 636 33.77 3.02 -8.09
C GLU A 636 33.28 2.15 -9.27
N PHE A 637 32.66 2.76 -10.28
CA PHE A 637 32.08 2.09 -11.45
C PHE A 637 32.49 2.80 -12.75
N LEU A 638 33.07 2.04 -13.68
CA LEU A 638 33.38 2.49 -15.03
C LEU A 638 32.80 1.51 -16.04
N LEU A 639 31.73 1.93 -16.71
CA LEU A 639 30.95 1.12 -17.65
C LEU A 639 31.07 1.69 -19.06
N LEU A 640 31.80 1.00 -19.93
CA LEU A 640 32.08 1.36 -21.32
C LEU A 640 31.72 0.20 -22.27
N GLY A 641 30.79 -0.65 -21.86
CA GLY A 641 30.34 -1.80 -22.65
C GLY A 641 29.71 -1.37 -23.98
N PHE A 642 30.02 -2.10 -25.05
CA PHE A 642 29.57 -1.84 -26.41
C PHE A 642 29.99 -0.45 -26.95
N CYS A 643 31.06 0.14 -26.43
CA CYS A 643 31.71 1.30 -27.06
C CYS A 643 32.61 0.82 -28.20
N THR A 644 32.01 0.50 -29.35
CA THR A 644 32.70 -0.20 -30.44
C THR A 644 33.85 0.59 -31.08
N SER A 645 33.84 1.93 -31.09
CA SER A 645 34.97 2.73 -31.59
C SER A 645 36.05 3.03 -30.55
N LEU A 646 35.93 2.53 -29.32
CA LEU A 646 36.87 2.83 -28.23
C LEU A 646 38.17 2.08 -28.45
N VAL A 647 39.25 2.80 -28.73
CA VAL A 647 40.57 2.24 -29.09
C VAL A 647 41.63 2.55 -28.04
N GLU A 648 41.58 3.74 -27.45
CA GLU A 648 42.59 4.26 -26.54
C GLU A 648 42.07 4.40 -25.11
N VAL A 649 42.90 4.05 -24.15
CA VAL A 649 42.64 4.22 -22.72
C VAL A 649 43.71 5.15 -22.16
N HIS A 650 43.28 6.20 -21.47
CA HIS A 650 44.16 7.18 -20.85
C HIS A 650 45.00 6.54 -19.74
N SER A 651 46.27 6.95 -19.59
CA SER A 651 47.22 6.30 -18.67
C SER A 651 46.82 6.37 -17.19
N SER A 652 46.15 7.45 -16.79
CA SER A 652 45.62 7.64 -15.43
C SER A 652 44.61 6.57 -14.99
N PHE A 653 44.07 5.80 -15.92
CA PHE A 653 43.23 4.63 -15.65
C PHE A 653 43.92 3.63 -14.72
N ALA A 654 45.26 3.55 -14.78
CA ALA A 654 46.06 2.61 -14.02
C ALA A 654 45.96 2.79 -12.50
N VAL A 655 45.57 3.95 -11.98
CA VAL A 655 45.67 4.28 -10.54
C VAL A 655 44.30 4.44 -9.84
N LEU A 656 43.24 3.84 -10.40
CA LEU A 656 41.87 3.92 -9.87
C LEU A 656 41.64 2.97 -8.68
N LYS A 657 42.23 3.28 -7.52
CA LYS A 657 42.25 2.40 -6.33
C LYS A 657 40.88 2.00 -5.78
N LYS A 658 39.85 2.84 -5.97
CA LYS A 658 38.47 2.60 -5.48
C LYS A 658 37.57 1.91 -6.51
N LEU A 659 38.04 1.65 -7.72
CA LEU A 659 37.25 1.04 -8.77
C LEU A 659 36.86 -0.38 -8.36
N THR A 660 35.57 -0.66 -8.31
CA THR A 660 35.01 -1.96 -7.92
C THR A 660 34.47 -2.74 -9.10
N PHE A 661 33.97 -2.04 -10.12
CA PHE A 661 33.44 -2.64 -11.34
C PHE A 661 33.95 -1.90 -12.58
N LEU A 662 34.60 -2.66 -13.45
CA LEU A 662 35.05 -2.26 -14.78
C LEU A 662 34.36 -3.11 -15.84
N ASP A 663 33.61 -2.45 -16.73
CA ASP A 663 33.00 -3.07 -17.92
C ASP A 663 33.57 -2.47 -19.20
N LEU A 664 34.30 -3.29 -19.94
CA LEU A 664 34.88 -2.99 -21.25
C LEU A 664 34.38 -4.00 -22.31
N MET A 665 33.17 -4.53 -22.12
CA MET A 665 32.53 -5.47 -23.05
C MET A 665 32.51 -4.88 -24.47
N ASP A 666 32.86 -5.68 -25.47
CA ASP A 666 32.72 -5.34 -26.90
C ASP A 666 33.33 -3.97 -27.29
N THR A 667 34.56 -3.71 -26.81
CA THR A 667 35.37 -2.53 -27.15
C THR A 667 36.51 -2.91 -28.09
N ASN A 668 37.02 -1.96 -28.87
CA ASN A 668 38.15 -2.16 -29.79
C ASN A 668 39.50 -1.72 -29.20
N ILE A 669 39.64 -1.78 -27.87
CA ILE A 669 40.83 -1.35 -27.16
C ILE A 669 42.03 -2.21 -27.60
N LYS A 670 43.07 -1.56 -28.11
CA LYS A 670 44.25 -2.25 -28.65
C LYS A 670 45.23 -2.73 -27.57
N SER A 671 45.33 -1.98 -26.47
CA SER A 671 46.26 -2.27 -25.39
C SER A 671 45.74 -1.76 -24.05
N LEU A 672 45.86 -2.60 -23.03
CA LEU A 672 45.65 -2.20 -21.64
C LEU A 672 46.98 -1.75 -21.00
N PRO A 673 46.95 -0.93 -19.94
CA PRO A 673 48.15 -0.56 -19.20
C PRO A 673 48.83 -1.80 -18.61
N SER A 674 50.17 -1.81 -18.62
CA SER A 674 50.96 -2.94 -18.14
C SER A 674 51.17 -2.95 -16.64
N GLU A 675 50.98 -1.81 -15.97
CA GLU A 675 51.12 -1.63 -14.52
C GLU A 675 49.86 -0.94 -14.01
N VAL A 676 49.20 -1.51 -12.99
CA VAL A 676 47.93 -1.01 -12.46
C VAL A 676 47.81 -1.21 -10.95
N GLU A 677 47.23 -0.22 -10.26
CA GLU A 677 46.88 -0.20 -8.84
C GLU A 677 45.34 -0.18 -8.69
N LEU A 678 44.70 -1.30 -9.03
CA LEU A 678 43.24 -1.48 -8.98
C LEU A 678 42.81 -2.36 -7.79
N ASP A 679 43.27 -1.99 -6.59
CA ASP A 679 43.17 -2.81 -5.38
C ASP A 679 41.73 -3.20 -5.00
N SER A 680 40.74 -2.34 -5.30
CA SER A 680 39.34 -2.60 -4.95
C SER A 680 38.54 -3.35 -6.02
N LEU A 681 39.16 -3.72 -7.16
CA LEU A 681 38.42 -4.24 -8.31
C LEU A 681 37.87 -5.63 -8.04
N LYS A 682 36.54 -5.74 -8.03
CA LYS A 682 35.80 -6.98 -7.76
C LYS A 682 35.25 -7.62 -9.01
N ARG A 683 34.88 -6.83 -10.02
CA ARG A 683 34.28 -7.31 -11.26
C ARG A 683 34.97 -6.71 -12.48
N PHE A 684 35.39 -7.58 -13.38
CA PHE A 684 36.01 -7.19 -14.65
C PHE A 684 35.34 -7.93 -15.81
N ILE A 685 34.90 -7.16 -16.81
CA ILE A 685 34.29 -7.67 -18.04
C ILE A 685 35.08 -7.14 -19.23
N PHE A 686 35.55 -8.02 -20.11
CA PHE A 686 36.32 -7.63 -21.29
C PHE A 686 36.20 -8.64 -22.43
N TYR A 687 35.84 -8.18 -23.63
CA TYR A 687 35.69 -9.03 -24.81
C TYR A 687 36.77 -8.70 -25.85
N TYR A 688 37.17 -9.72 -26.62
CA TYR A 688 38.25 -9.69 -27.61
C TYR A 688 39.63 -9.51 -26.98
N ASN A 689 40.68 -9.71 -27.79
CA ASN A 689 42.04 -9.73 -27.29
C ASN A 689 42.70 -8.35 -27.40
N ALA A 690 43.31 -7.88 -26.31
CA ALA A 690 44.13 -6.67 -26.28
C ALA A 690 45.57 -7.00 -25.89
N LYS A 691 46.53 -6.19 -26.35
CA LYS A 691 47.90 -6.27 -25.83
C LYS A 691 47.89 -6.02 -24.32
N ASN A 692 48.78 -6.71 -23.60
CA ASN A 692 48.96 -6.62 -22.15
C ASN A 692 47.81 -7.14 -21.26
N ILE A 693 46.73 -7.72 -21.80
CA ILE A 693 45.64 -8.31 -20.99
C ILE A 693 46.17 -9.27 -19.90
N ARG A 694 47.19 -10.06 -20.24
CA ARG A 694 47.90 -10.94 -19.30
C ARG A 694 48.43 -10.19 -18.08
N ARG A 695 49.29 -9.19 -18.32
CA ARG A 695 49.93 -8.38 -17.26
C ARG A 695 48.88 -7.61 -16.46
N PHE A 696 47.84 -7.15 -17.14
CA PHE A 696 46.73 -6.45 -16.51
C PHE A 696 46.04 -7.35 -15.47
N VAL A 697 45.64 -8.57 -15.86
CA VAL A 697 44.94 -9.51 -14.96
C VAL A 697 45.85 -10.04 -13.84
N GLU A 698 47.16 -10.20 -14.09
CA GLU A 698 48.16 -10.64 -13.09
C GLU A 698 48.16 -9.77 -11.82
N GLN A 699 47.81 -8.49 -11.93
CA GLN A 699 47.87 -7.54 -10.83
C GLN A 699 46.56 -7.44 -10.03
N LEU A 700 45.48 -8.10 -10.45
CA LEU A 700 44.14 -7.90 -9.89
C LEU A 700 43.83 -8.89 -8.76
N ASN A 701 44.30 -8.62 -7.55
CA ASN A 701 44.25 -9.61 -6.45
C ASN A 701 42.87 -9.86 -5.83
N ASN A 702 41.93 -8.92 -5.93
CA ASN A 702 40.64 -8.95 -5.23
C ASN A 702 39.43 -9.27 -6.13
N LEU A 703 39.67 -9.83 -7.33
CA LEU A 703 38.59 -10.17 -8.26
C LEU A 703 37.69 -11.29 -7.72
N SER A 704 36.39 -11.04 -7.84
CA SER A 704 35.33 -11.99 -7.53
C SER A 704 34.55 -12.45 -8.78
N HIS A 705 34.52 -11.64 -9.83
CA HIS A 705 33.81 -11.92 -11.08
C HIS A 705 34.70 -11.55 -12.28
N LEU A 706 35.00 -12.52 -13.14
CA LEU A 706 35.86 -12.33 -14.32
C LEU A 706 35.16 -12.86 -15.57
N TYR A 707 34.77 -11.96 -16.48
CA TYR A 707 34.05 -12.31 -17.71
C TYR A 707 34.87 -11.94 -18.92
N LEU A 708 35.28 -12.95 -19.68
CA LEU A 708 36.10 -12.83 -20.86
C LEU A 708 35.43 -13.51 -22.05
N ASN A 709 35.53 -12.90 -23.22
CA ASN A 709 34.96 -13.46 -24.44
C ASN A 709 35.94 -13.35 -25.61
N GLY A 710 36.10 -14.41 -26.40
CA GLY A 710 36.90 -14.36 -27.63
C GLY A 710 38.41 -14.20 -27.41
N ILE A 711 38.93 -14.54 -26.23
CA ILE A 711 40.36 -14.45 -25.90
C ILE A 711 41.08 -15.77 -26.21
N VAL A 712 42.35 -15.68 -26.61
CA VAL A 712 43.25 -16.84 -26.67
C VAL A 712 43.73 -17.14 -25.24
N PHE A 713 43.15 -18.16 -24.61
CA PHE A 713 43.27 -18.38 -23.17
C PHE A 713 44.72 -18.63 -22.69
N GLU A 714 45.57 -19.24 -23.52
CA GLU A 714 47.01 -19.43 -23.23
C GLU A 714 47.72 -18.13 -22.82
N GLN A 715 47.25 -16.98 -23.30
CA GLN A 715 47.86 -15.69 -22.99
C GLN A 715 47.59 -15.22 -21.57
N ILE A 716 46.43 -15.54 -20.99
CA ILE A 716 46.00 -15.04 -19.66
C ILE A 716 46.08 -16.11 -18.58
N ARG A 717 46.52 -17.32 -18.94
CA ARG A 717 46.45 -18.49 -18.06
C ARG A 717 47.27 -18.35 -16.75
N PRO A 718 48.56 -17.96 -16.76
CA PRO A 718 49.31 -17.79 -15.51
C PRO A 718 48.70 -16.71 -14.61
N SER A 719 47.99 -15.76 -15.23
CA SER A 719 47.45 -14.55 -14.62
C SER A 719 46.20 -14.76 -13.78
N ILE A 720 45.57 -15.93 -13.84
CA ILE A 720 44.33 -16.19 -13.09
C ILE A 720 44.53 -17.16 -11.93
N GLU A 721 45.69 -17.81 -11.82
CA GLU A 721 45.92 -18.88 -10.83
C GLU A 721 45.98 -18.38 -9.39
N HIS A 722 46.24 -17.09 -9.19
CA HIS A 722 46.25 -16.46 -7.86
C HIS A 722 44.86 -15.97 -7.40
N LEU A 723 43.84 -15.98 -8.28
CA LEU A 723 42.49 -15.48 -8.00
C LEU A 723 41.63 -16.47 -7.19
N VAL A 724 42.14 -16.93 -6.04
CA VAL A 724 41.47 -17.93 -5.18
C VAL A 724 40.11 -17.48 -4.64
N GLY A 725 39.86 -16.17 -4.59
CA GLY A 725 38.60 -15.55 -4.17
C GLY A 725 37.52 -15.47 -5.26
N LEU A 726 37.78 -15.98 -6.47
CA LEU A 726 36.85 -15.88 -7.60
C LEU A 726 35.57 -16.68 -7.35
N LYS A 727 34.41 -16.01 -7.48
CA LYS A 727 33.07 -16.60 -7.37
C LYS A 727 32.47 -16.94 -8.72
N GLU A 728 32.77 -16.15 -9.75
CA GLU A 728 32.25 -16.38 -11.10
C GLU A 728 33.32 -16.20 -12.17
N LEU A 729 33.50 -17.24 -12.99
CA LEU A 729 34.39 -17.26 -14.14
C LEU A 729 33.58 -17.54 -15.40
N LYS A 730 33.51 -16.56 -16.29
CA LYS A 730 32.87 -16.68 -17.60
C LYS A 730 33.91 -16.54 -18.69
N LEU A 731 34.19 -17.63 -19.41
CA LEU A 731 35.02 -17.65 -20.60
C LEU A 731 34.12 -18.07 -21.76
N LEU A 732 33.70 -17.12 -22.59
CA LEU A 732 32.85 -17.41 -23.74
C LEU A 732 33.69 -17.39 -25.02
N ARG A 733 33.49 -18.33 -25.94
CA ARG A 733 34.18 -18.35 -27.25
C ARG A 733 35.71 -18.21 -27.17
N CYS A 734 36.31 -18.57 -26.03
CA CYS A 734 37.74 -18.50 -25.83
C CYS A 734 38.38 -19.72 -26.51
N THR A 735 39.52 -19.53 -27.16
CA THR A 735 40.20 -20.60 -27.93
C THR A 735 41.46 -21.09 -27.22
N LYS A 736 41.94 -22.28 -27.63
CA LYS A 736 43.10 -22.96 -27.02
C LYS A 736 42.96 -23.18 -25.52
N ILE A 737 41.74 -23.46 -25.08
CA ILE A 737 41.44 -24.04 -23.76
C ILE A 737 41.83 -25.54 -23.85
N ASN A 738 43.13 -25.81 -24.00
CA ASN A 738 43.66 -27.18 -24.12
C ASN A 738 43.82 -27.82 -22.73
N LYS A 739 44.04 -29.16 -22.70
CA LYS A 739 44.19 -30.14 -21.58
C LYS A 739 44.58 -29.67 -20.17
N MET A 740 45.16 -28.49 -20.04
CA MET A 740 45.86 -27.97 -18.89
C MET A 740 45.08 -26.84 -18.17
N VAL A 741 43.88 -26.45 -18.64
CA VAL A 741 43.01 -25.45 -17.98
C VAL A 741 42.56 -25.89 -16.58
N LEU A 742 42.58 -27.18 -16.27
CA LEU A 742 41.87 -27.73 -15.11
C LEU A 742 42.75 -28.27 -13.98
N SER A 743 44.06 -28.44 -14.20
CA SER A 743 44.97 -28.82 -13.12
C SER A 743 45.07 -27.74 -12.03
N SER A 744 44.80 -26.48 -12.40
CA SER A 744 44.82 -25.32 -11.50
C SER A 744 43.41 -24.94 -11.00
N LEU A 745 42.33 -25.59 -11.48
CA LEU A 745 40.97 -25.27 -11.05
C LEU A 745 40.71 -25.61 -9.58
N ASN A 746 41.42 -26.59 -9.04
CA ASN A 746 41.33 -26.96 -7.62
C ASN A 746 41.63 -25.79 -6.67
N ARG A 747 42.28 -24.72 -7.16
CA ARG A 747 42.55 -23.50 -6.39
C ARG A 747 41.34 -22.56 -6.30
N PHE A 748 40.35 -22.67 -7.20
CA PHE A 748 39.14 -21.85 -7.18
C PHE A 748 38.07 -22.47 -6.26
N THR A 749 38.40 -22.68 -4.99
CA THR A 749 37.50 -23.31 -4.01
C THR A 749 36.22 -22.49 -3.74
N SER A 750 36.25 -21.20 -4.04
CA SER A 750 35.13 -20.26 -3.87
C SER A 750 34.23 -20.13 -5.10
N LEU A 751 34.54 -20.83 -6.20
CA LEU A 751 33.85 -20.67 -7.48
C LEU A 751 32.44 -21.26 -7.43
N GLU A 752 31.44 -20.41 -7.65
CA GLU A 752 30.01 -20.79 -7.68
C GLU A 752 29.51 -20.97 -9.12
N THR A 753 30.07 -20.25 -10.08
CA THR A 753 29.66 -20.30 -11.49
C THR A 753 30.86 -20.42 -12.41
N LEU A 754 30.84 -21.44 -13.27
CA LEU A 754 31.81 -21.66 -14.34
C LEU A 754 31.08 -21.75 -15.68
N ASN A 755 31.43 -20.86 -16.61
CA ASN A 755 30.85 -20.82 -17.95
C ASN A 755 31.96 -20.89 -19.00
N LEU A 756 31.96 -21.97 -19.77
CA LEU A 756 32.91 -22.29 -20.84
C LEU A 756 32.18 -22.52 -22.17
N ARG A 757 31.13 -21.74 -22.45
CA ARG A 757 30.31 -21.92 -23.65
C ARG A 757 31.10 -21.62 -24.92
N PHE A 758 30.91 -22.46 -25.94
CA PHE A 758 31.51 -22.31 -27.28
C PHE A 758 33.04 -22.19 -27.28
N CYS A 759 33.72 -22.84 -26.33
CA CYS A 759 35.17 -22.74 -26.14
C CYS A 759 35.98 -23.76 -26.97
N ASN A 760 35.31 -24.48 -27.89
CA ASN A 760 35.91 -25.56 -28.70
C ASN A 760 36.62 -26.62 -27.83
N ILE A 761 36.02 -26.97 -26.69
CA ILE A 761 36.56 -27.96 -25.76
C ILE A 761 36.33 -29.35 -26.36
N GLY A 762 37.42 -30.06 -26.65
CA GLY A 762 37.41 -31.43 -27.16
C GLY A 762 37.51 -32.50 -26.08
N GLU A 763 37.55 -33.77 -26.49
CA GLU A 763 37.65 -34.92 -25.58
C GLU A 763 38.91 -34.86 -24.70
N GLY A 764 38.76 -35.17 -23.41
CA GLY A 764 39.87 -35.18 -22.45
C GLY A 764 40.44 -33.79 -22.11
N ALA A 765 39.86 -32.71 -22.62
CA ALA A 765 40.19 -31.35 -22.19
C ALA A 765 39.55 -31.01 -20.84
N ILE A 766 38.44 -31.68 -20.48
CA ILE A 766 37.88 -31.64 -19.13
C ILE A 766 38.49 -32.73 -18.25
N LEU A 767 39.34 -32.37 -17.28
CA LEU A 767 40.06 -33.27 -16.37
C LEU A 767 39.23 -33.62 -15.14
N ASP A 768 39.62 -34.70 -14.45
CA ASP A 768 38.94 -35.15 -13.25
C ASP A 768 39.03 -34.17 -12.06
N ASP A 769 39.95 -33.22 -12.09
CA ASP A 769 40.11 -32.20 -11.05
C ASP A 769 38.90 -31.25 -10.95
N ILE A 770 38.01 -31.22 -11.95
CA ILE A 770 36.76 -30.44 -11.90
C ILE A 770 35.91 -30.81 -10.68
N GLY A 771 35.96 -32.06 -10.22
CA GLY A 771 35.27 -32.53 -9.03
C GLY A 771 35.71 -31.84 -7.72
N CYS A 772 36.86 -31.15 -7.72
CA CYS A 772 37.37 -30.41 -6.56
C CYS A 772 36.65 -29.07 -6.31
N LEU A 773 35.82 -28.59 -7.24
CA LEU A 773 35.10 -27.32 -7.12
C LEU A 773 33.87 -27.44 -6.18
N SER A 774 34.14 -27.59 -4.88
CA SER A 774 33.11 -27.85 -3.85
C SER A 774 32.04 -26.76 -3.70
N SER A 775 32.29 -25.55 -4.20
CA SER A 775 31.33 -24.43 -4.17
C SER A 775 30.49 -24.28 -5.43
N LEU A 776 30.78 -25.06 -6.49
CA LEU A 776 30.19 -24.86 -7.81
C LEU A 776 28.69 -25.21 -7.83
N LYS A 777 27.88 -24.26 -8.26
CA LYS A 777 26.42 -24.36 -8.40
C LYS A 777 25.98 -24.40 -9.86
N TYR A 778 26.64 -23.65 -10.73
CA TYR A 778 26.27 -23.50 -12.13
C TYR A 778 27.44 -23.82 -13.06
N LEU A 779 27.27 -24.85 -13.91
CA LEU A 779 28.26 -25.25 -14.91
C LEU A 779 27.66 -25.14 -16.32
N HIS A 780 28.22 -24.25 -17.15
CA HIS A 780 27.78 -24.07 -18.54
C HIS A 780 28.86 -24.52 -19.51
N LEU A 781 28.57 -25.56 -20.28
CA LEU A 781 29.45 -26.17 -21.28
C LEU A 781 28.80 -26.21 -22.68
N CYS A 782 27.75 -25.43 -22.92
CA CYS A 782 27.01 -25.44 -24.19
C CYS A 782 27.93 -25.20 -25.41
N GLY A 783 27.68 -25.93 -26.51
CA GLY A 783 28.32 -25.72 -27.80
C GLY A 783 29.80 -26.14 -27.86
N ASN A 784 30.19 -27.16 -27.11
CA ASN A 784 31.53 -27.76 -27.15
C ASN A 784 31.50 -29.14 -27.84
N ASP A 785 32.68 -29.68 -28.15
CA ASP A 785 32.88 -30.82 -29.07
C ASP A 785 33.45 -32.08 -28.41
N PHE A 786 33.24 -32.24 -27.10
CA PHE A 786 33.57 -33.46 -26.35
C PHE A 786 32.52 -34.56 -26.56
N VAL A 787 32.97 -35.82 -26.41
CA VAL A 787 32.17 -37.04 -26.53
C VAL A 787 31.64 -37.46 -25.15
N SER A 788 32.42 -37.24 -24.09
CA SER A 788 32.03 -37.54 -22.72
C SER A 788 32.50 -36.48 -21.72
N LEU A 789 31.86 -36.43 -20.54
CA LEU A 789 32.31 -35.62 -19.41
C LEU A 789 33.01 -36.51 -18.36
N PRO A 790 33.98 -35.97 -17.59
CA PRO A 790 34.71 -36.74 -16.58
C PRO A 790 33.79 -37.23 -15.45
N SER A 791 34.11 -38.41 -14.91
CA SER A 791 33.27 -39.08 -13.92
C SER A 791 33.27 -38.38 -12.54
N SER A 792 34.27 -37.53 -12.31
CA SER A 792 34.42 -36.67 -11.13
C SER A 792 33.35 -35.59 -10.97
N ILE A 793 32.57 -35.27 -12.01
CA ILE A 793 31.42 -34.35 -11.91
C ILE A 793 30.44 -34.78 -10.80
N ARG A 794 30.35 -36.09 -10.52
CA ARG A 794 29.56 -36.64 -9.42
C ARG A 794 29.91 -36.06 -8.03
N PHE A 795 31.14 -35.56 -7.87
CA PHE A 795 31.64 -35.00 -6.61
C PHE A 795 31.30 -33.51 -6.41
N LEU A 796 30.70 -32.85 -7.41
CA LEU A 796 30.24 -31.47 -7.31
C LEU A 796 28.97 -31.37 -6.45
N SER A 797 29.13 -31.50 -5.14
CA SER A 797 28.02 -31.66 -4.19
C SER A 797 27.02 -30.51 -4.16
N LYS A 798 27.38 -29.31 -4.62
CA LYS A 798 26.50 -28.12 -4.69
C LYS A 798 25.95 -27.82 -6.08
N LEU A 799 26.25 -28.64 -7.10
CA LEU A 799 25.85 -28.36 -8.47
C LEU A 799 24.32 -28.43 -8.62
N GLU A 800 23.71 -27.31 -9.00
CA GLU A 800 22.27 -27.20 -9.23
C GLU A 800 21.91 -27.23 -10.72
N PHE A 801 22.79 -26.71 -11.59
CA PHE A 801 22.54 -26.59 -13.02
C PHE A 801 23.73 -27.05 -13.88
N LEU A 802 23.44 -27.87 -14.89
CA LEU A 802 24.39 -28.30 -15.91
C LEU A 802 23.86 -27.97 -17.32
N GLY A 803 24.49 -27.02 -17.99
CA GLY A 803 24.13 -26.61 -19.35
C GLY A 803 25.02 -27.24 -20.41
N LEU A 804 24.45 -28.11 -21.24
CA LEU A 804 25.13 -28.88 -22.30
C LEU A 804 24.52 -28.65 -23.69
N LYS A 805 23.57 -27.72 -23.82
CA LYS A 805 22.93 -27.36 -25.10
C LYS A 805 23.93 -27.27 -26.26
N TRP A 806 23.55 -27.80 -27.43
CA TRP A 806 24.36 -27.78 -28.67
C TRP A 806 25.70 -28.54 -28.61
N CYS A 807 25.93 -29.43 -27.63
CA CYS A 807 27.10 -30.33 -27.65
C CYS A 807 26.82 -31.52 -28.59
N LYS A 808 27.01 -31.30 -29.89
CA LYS A 808 26.54 -32.24 -30.94
C LYS A 808 27.19 -33.61 -30.86
N ARG A 809 28.44 -33.70 -30.40
CA ARG A 809 29.23 -34.95 -30.30
C ARG A 809 29.08 -35.68 -28.97
N LEU A 810 28.36 -35.10 -28.01
CA LEU A 810 28.19 -35.70 -26.68
C LEU A 810 27.39 -37.00 -26.79
N GLU A 811 28.01 -38.12 -26.45
CA GLU A 811 27.42 -39.46 -26.54
C GLU A 811 26.91 -39.98 -25.20
N ARG A 812 27.61 -39.63 -24.11
CA ARG A 812 27.37 -40.19 -22.76
C ARG A 812 27.48 -39.14 -21.65
N LEU A 813 26.57 -39.20 -20.68
CA LEU A 813 26.68 -38.44 -19.43
C LEU A 813 27.21 -39.32 -18.28
N PRO A 814 28.12 -38.80 -17.42
CA PRO A 814 28.55 -39.48 -16.20
C PRO A 814 27.44 -39.47 -15.14
N ASP A 815 27.67 -40.18 -14.03
CA ASP A 815 26.83 -40.04 -12.84
C ASP A 815 26.89 -38.59 -12.33
N LEU A 816 25.72 -38.00 -12.03
CA LEU A 816 25.60 -36.61 -11.60
C LEU A 816 25.32 -36.52 -10.09
N PRO A 817 25.69 -35.39 -9.44
CA PRO A 817 25.47 -35.20 -8.01
C PRO A 817 23.97 -35.09 -7.66
N LEU A 818 23.63 -35.45 -6.42
CA LEU A 818 22.23 -35.51 -5.95
C LEU A 818 21.49 -34.16 -5.92
N ASN A 819 22.22 -33.05 -5.81
CA ASN A 819 21.64 -31.71 -5.70
C ASN A 819 21.27 -31.07 -7.06
N ILE A 820 21.47 -31.78 -8.17
CA ILE A 820 21.17 -31.25 -9.49
C ILE A 820 19.67 -31.03 -9.68
N ARG A 821 19.30 -29.82 -10.09
CA ARG A 821 17.91 -29.40 -10.31
C ARG A 821 17.54 -29.36 -11.79
N SER A 822 18.51 -29.11 -12.66
CA SER A 822 18.26 -28.96 -14.10
C SER A 822 19.49 -29.32 -14.93
N VAL A 823 19.27 -30.11 -15.98
CA VAL A 823 20.27 -30.43 -17.00
C VAL A 823 19.69 -30.07 -18.36
N ASN A 824 20.34 -29.17 -19.08
CA ASN A 824 19.92 -28.81 -20.44
C ASN A 824 20.79 -29.54 -21.46
N VAL A 825 20.22 -30.46 -22.23
CA VAL A 825 20.88 -31.20 -23.31
C VAL A 825 20.24 -30.93 -24.67
N ASP A 826 19.52 -29.82 -24.83
CA ASP A 826 18.84 -29.47 -26.08
C ASP A 826 19.85 -29.52 -27.25
N ASN A 827 19.43 -30.09 -28.38
CA ASN A 827 20.27 -30.23 -29.58
C ASN A 827 21.61 -31.01 -29.37
N CYS A 828 21.69 -31.93 -28.40
CA CYS A 828 22.77 -32.92 -28.28
C CYS A 828 22.42 -34.18 -29.08
N ILE A 829 22.59 -34.12 -30.41
CA ILE A 829 22.08 -35.13 -31.35
C ILE A 829 22.71 -36.53 -31.21
N SER A 830 23.93 -36.64 -30.69
CA SER A 830 24.63 -37.92 -30.52
C SER A 830 24.39 -38.57 -29.15
N LEU A 831 23.59 -37.97 -28.27
CA LEU A 831 23.41 -38.44 -26.89
C LEU A 831 22.51 -39.69 -26.85
N PHE A 832 23.09 -40.86 -26.59
CA PHE A 832 22.35 -42.13 -26.52
C PHE A 832 22.41 -42.81 -25.13
N SER A 833 23.28 -42.34 -24.23
CA SER A 833 23.42 -42.89 -22.87
C SER A 833 23.42 -41.80 -21.80
N ILE A 834 22.56 -41.98 -20.80
CA ILE A 834 22.49 -41.16 -19.59
C ILE A 834 22.89 -42.07 -18.42
N GLY A 835 23.84 -41.64 -17.57
CA GLY A 835 24.32 -42.39 -16.40
C GLY A 835 23.20 -42.91 -15.49
N LYS A 836 23.48 -43.94 -14.68
CA LYS A 836 22.46 -44.62 -13.86
C LYS A 836 21.86 -43.65 -12.82
N PRO A 837 20.53 -43.51 -12.71
CA PRO A 837 19.94 -42.65 -11.71
C PRO A 837 19.83 -43.37 -10.35
N LEU A 838 20.19 -42.68 -9.27
CA LEU A 838 19.77 -43.06 -7.92
C LEU A 838 18.43 -42.42 -7.50
N CYS A 839 17.75 -41.64 -8.36
CA CYS A 839 16.49 -40.99 -7.99
C CYS A 839 15.54 -40.69 -9.17
N MET A 840 14.22 -40.88 -8.98
CA MET A 840 13.15 -40.58 -9.95
C MET A 840 13.09 -39.11 -10.39
N ARG A 841 13.66 -38.17 -9.63
CA ARG A 841 13.73 -36.73 -9.96
C ARG A 841 14.50 -36.42 -11.26
N PHE A 842 15.45 -37.28 -11.64
CA PHE A 842 16.37 -37.00 -12.75
C PHE A 842 15.67 -36.89 -14.11
N ARG A 843 14.65 -37.72 -14.39
CA ARG A 843 13.91 -37.67 -15.67
C ARG A 843 13.10 -36.38 -15.85
N ALA A 844 12.70 -35.72 -14.77
CA ALA A 844 11.96 -34.45 -14.82
C ALA A 844 12.88 -33.22 -14.99
N CYS A 845 14.17 -33.35 -14.65
CA CYS A 845 15.16 -32.27 -14.68
C CYS A 845 15.89 -32.13 -16.02
N VAL A 846 15.83 -33.15 -16.89
CA VAL A 846 16.40 -33.10 -18.24
C VAL A 846 15.36 -32.52 -19.19
N ARG A 847 15.63 -31.34 -19.73
CA ARG A 847 14.80 -30.75 -20.79
C ARG A 847 15.34 -31.20 -22.16
N PHE A 848 14.46 -31.74 -22.99
CA PHE A 848 14.67 -32.00 -24.41
C PHE A 848 13.73 -31.06 -25.18
N PHE A 849 14.29 -30.07 -25.88
CA PHE A 849 13.60 -29.31 -26.92
C PHE A 849 14.33 -29.41 -28.25
#